data_AF-A0A178FK66-F1
#
_entry.id   AF-A0A178FK66-F1
#
_cell.length_a   1.000
_cell.length_b   1.000
_cell.length_c   1.000
_cell.angle_alpha   90.00
_cell.angle_beta   90.00
_cell.angle_gamma   90.00
#
_symmetry.space_group_name_H-M   'P 1'
#
loop_
_entity.id
_entity.type
_entity.pdbx_description
1 polymer ?
#
loop_
_entity_poly.entity_id
_entity_poly.type
_entity_poly.pdbx_seq_one_letter_code
_entity_poly.pdbx_strand_id
1 'polypeptide(L)'
;MDSITTLTVGRVSGLIAFGNFVLTVTFPLLLAIVLIHRLSDKLSAVSWSVLARQLHSTLWPSILRTDSVAGKHVYWSVSALAYTNIGLAVLGVVSGVVTPLGLGDHIRPAESRDVSFHYAPDLSNFGKNTIARPVMPLSRDCIITSAYCPGAIVPGAVINQGEGNRSANPDITATTRIPENITEMFSSVSKKSSVAGILDIQYRFWLPYTSEYFDDHKPYPRWQLLSLESLISRDDITLVEGVIADMHSGGIGFRNHSVPSGIPFGAEWEEDILWVEPEISCVNTNLTYELTLADTRNGTFSPPIRSIELVDEGGFSNLRHGNPYKGWPNITAVGYGFNVTPGKHYPIAGSVPYFVTLDIQSLSLNGAWLNLPSASFDNNGTLTVGNRTIKSAEDDLYWYSIGLFSELNGRCLGQYNDASIRNEYNVECGHFFGAASRVDGGNPLFKEAGSKWRKPIYTCAGAVKSSVKTVSFVMNGTASLESLSVKKMEDKRYSSQDDHPLWALEDWWHPGSEGAFTGPLWGIVDNSYKGTPGYNFTRAPSFYLPYSYYSLTLSSSTGPLDNLAGASMPYGIMGKLLLNSFFSRFSDDYISYSGASNVGLGNKWRNLSKTADDASKLLRLIWTDIMASNTVGTNMRERPMSGK
;
A
#
# COMPACT_ATOMS: atom_id res chain seq x y z
N MET A 1 -17.97 -14.67 40.77
CA MET A 1 -16.98 -13.57 40.84
C MET A 1 -16.05 -13.91 41.99
N ASP A 2 -15.07 -14.78 41.75
CA ASP A 2 -14.03 -15.02 42.73
C ASP A 2 -12.88 -14.06 42.45
N SER A 3 -12.60 -13.24 43.46
CA SER A 3 -11.55 -12.22 43.45
C SER A 3 -10.19 -12.92 43.34
N ILE A 4 -9.69 -13.10 42.12
CA ILE A 4 -8.27 -13.36 41.92
C ILE A 4 -7.56 -12.03 42.19
N THR A 5 -7.05 -11.89 43.40
CA THR A 5 -6.25 -10.75 43.80
C THR A 5 -5.00 -10.73 42.93
N THR A 6 -4.90 -9.73 42.05
CA THR A 6 -3.72 -9.51 41.22
C THR A 6 -2.52 -9.26 42.14
N LEU A 7 -1.59 -10.21 42.15
CA LEU A 7 -0.34 -10.12 42.89
C LEU A 7 0.56 -9.13 42.16
N THR A 8 0.71 -7.91 42.70
CA THR A 8 1.63 -6.93 42.15
C THR A 8 3.08 -7.40 42.34
N VAL A 9 3.98 -6.99 41.45
CA VAL A 9 5.43 -7.26 41.56
C VAL A 9 5.95 -6.91 42.96
N GLY A 10 5.48 -5.79 43.53
CA GLY A 10 5.82 -5.39 44.90
C GLY A 10 5.37 -6.37 45.99
N ARG A 11 4.18 -6.99 45.87
CA ARG A 11 3.69 -7.99 46.83
C ARG A 11 4.46 -9.30 46.72
N VAL A 12 4.78 -9.74 45.52
CA VAL A 12 5.57 -10.97 45.29
C VAL A 12 7.00 -10.78 45.77
N SER A 13 7.61 -9.64 45.45
CA SER A 13 8.93 -9.24 45.98
C SER A 13 8.94 -9.24 47.51
N GLY A 14 7.92 -8.64 48.14
CA GLY A 14 7.77 -8.63 49.59
C GLY A 14 7.62 -10.02 50.21
N LEU A 15 6.88 -10.93 49.57
CA LEU A 15 6.73 -12.33 50.02
C LEU A 15 8.04 -13.11 49.91
N ILE A 16 8.81 -12.91 48.84
CA ILE A 16 10.13 -13.53 48.66
C ILE A 16 11.11 -13.02 49.73
N ALA A 17 11.14 -11.70 49.95
CA ALA A 17 11.95 -11.10 51.00
C ALA A 17 11.57 -11.62 52.40
N PHE A 18 10.27 -11.76 52.68
CA PHE A 18 9.77 -12.33 53.92
C PHE A 18 10.16 -13.81 54.09
N GLY A 19 10.02 -14.63 53.04
CA GLY A 19 10.43 -16.04 53.07
C GLY A 19 11.92 -16.20 53.36
N ASN A 20 12.76 -15.36 52.76
CA ASN A 20 14.19 -15.35 53.00
C ASN A 20 14.54 -14.90 54.44
N PHE A 21 13.84 -13.91 54.99
CA PHE A 21 13.97 -13.51 56.39
C PHE A 21 13.60 -14.65 57.35
N VAL A 22 12.48 -15.34 57.11
CA VAL A 22 12.05 -16.47 57.93
C VAL A 22 13.09 -17.60 57.89
N LEU A 23 13.59 -17.96 56.72
CA LEU A 23 14.64 -18.99 56.59
C LEU A 23 15.93 -18.59 57.33
N THR A 24 16.37 -17.35 57.18
CA THR A 24 17.60 -16.83 57.82
C THR A 24 17.50 -16.85 59.35
N VAL A 25 16.31 -16.57 59.91
CA VAL A 25 16.10 -16.57 61.37
C VAL A 25 15.85 -17.98 61.92
N THR A 26 15.06 -18.81 61.23
CA THR A 26 14.60 -20.11 61.76
C THR A 26 15.63 -21.22 61.59
N PHE A 27 16.43 -21.21 60.51
CA PHE A 27 17.39 -22.27 60.23
C PHE A 27 18.46 -22.41 61.32
N PRO A 28 19.09 -21.33 61.83
CA PRO A 28 20.05 -21.42 62.92
C PRO A 28 19.42 -21.88 64.25
N LEU A 29 18.16 -21.49 64.51
CA LEU A 29 17.42 -21.88 65.71
C LEU A 29 17.06 -23.37 65.71
N LEU A 30 16.60 -23.90 64.58
CA LEU A 30 16.26 -25.31 64.41
C LEU A 30 17.51 -26.20 64.43
N LEU A 31 18.60 -25.76 63.79
CA LEU A 31 19.88 -26.50 63.82
C LEU A 31 20.38 -26.67 65.27
N ALA A 32 20.23 -25.64 66.11
CA ALA A 32 20.59 -25.70 67.52
C ALA A 32 19.74 -26.71 68.32
N ILE A 33 18.43 -26.79 68.04
CA ILE A 33 17.53 -27.78 68.67
C ILE A 33 17.92 -29.20 68.25
N VAL A 34 18.18 -29.42 66.96
CA VAL A 34 18.61 -30.74 66.44
C VAL A 34 19.94 -31.18 67.05
N LEU A 35 20.88 -30.24 67.20
CA LEU A 35 22.17 -30.48 67.87
C LEU A 35 21.98 -30.91 69.33
N ILE A 36 21.14 -30.22 70.10
CA ILE A 36 20.83 -30.60 71.49
C ILE A 36 20.14 -31.97 71.53
N HIS A 37 19.19 -32.24 70.64
CA HIS A 37 18.43 -33.49 70.66
C HIS A 37 19.25 -34.73 70.31
N ARG A 38 20.30 -34.60 69.48
CA ARG A 38 21.17 -35.73 69.11
C ARG A 38 22.31 -36.01 70.09
N LEU A 39 22.48 -35.20 71.12
CA LEU A 39 23.59 -35.28 72.06
C LEU A 39 23.13 -35.98 73.36
N SER A 40 23.77 -37.10 73.72
CA SER A 40 23.41 -37.88 74.92
C SER A 40 23.89 -37.23 76.22
N ASP A 41 23.24 -37.51 77.34
CA ASP A 41 23.51 -36.91 78.66
C ASP A 41 24.95 -37.11 79.22
N LYS A 42 25.76 -37.98 78.60
CA LYS A 42 27.15 -38.24 78.99
C LYS A 42 28.14 -37.71 77.97
N LEU A 43 28.34 -36.40 77.96
CA LEU A 43 29.34 -35.73 77.11
C LEU A 43 30.50 -35.20 77.94
N SER A 44 31.70 -35.18 77.36
CA SER A 44 32.87 -34.60 77.99
C SER A 44 32.67 -33.11 78.27
N ALA A 45 33.30 -32.56 79.32
CA ALA A 45 33.22 -31.14 79.65
C ALA A 45 33.62 -30.21 78.49
N VAL A 46 34.52 -30.69 77.62
CA VAL A 46 34.94 -30.00 76.40
C VAL A 46 33.80 -29.95 75.37
N SER A 47 33.07 -31.04 75.18
CA SER A 47 31.92 -31.12 74.28
C SER A 47 30.78 -30.20 74.72
N TRP A 48 30.50 -30.13 76.03
CA TRP A 48 29.52 -29.19 76.59
C TRP A 48 29.92 -27.73 76.38
N SER A 49 31.21 -27.43 76.46
CA SER A 49 31.74 -26.08 76.23
C SER A 49 31.62 -25.65 74.75
N VAL A 50 31.84 -26.57 73.81
CA VAL A 50 31.64 -26.33 72.36
C VAL A 50 30.15 -26.15 72.04
N LEU A 51 29.26 -26.96 72.64
CA LEU A 51 27.82 -26.83 72.47
C LEU A 51 27.27 -25.51 73.02
N ALA A 52 27.67 -25.14 74.24
CA ALA A 52 27.31 -23.87 74.85
C ALA A 52 27.74 -22.70 73.97
N ARG A 53 28.95 -22.77 73.41
CA ARG A 53 29.47 -21.76 72.49
C ARG A 53 28.67 -21.66 71.19
N GLN A 54 28.24 -22.79 70.63
CA GLN A 54 27.39 -22.80 69.42
C GLN A 54 26.01 -22.21 69.72
N LEU A 55 25.42 -22.53 70.88
CA LEU A 55 24.15 -21.97 71.33
C LEU A 55 24.25 -20.45 71.57
N HIS A 56 25.37 -19.98 72.13
CA HIS A 56 25.64 -18.55 72.29
C HIS A 56 25.78 -17.78 70.98
N SER A 57 26.08 -18.46 69.86
CA SER A 57 26.17 -17.84 68.53
C SER A 57 24.83 -17.69 67.81
N THR A 58 23.72 -18.15 68.42
CA THR A 58 22.35 -18.05 67.90
C THR A 58 21.54 -17.00 68.67
N LEU A 59 20.27 -16.79 68.32
CA LEU A 59 19.37 -15.88 69.05
C LEU A 59 18.88 -16.42 70.40
N TRP A 60 19.19 -17.68 70.74
CA TRP A 60 18.79 -18.33 71.99
C TRP A 60 19.17 -17.58 73.29
N PRO A 61 20.37 -17.00 73.44
CA PRO A 61 20.74 -16.25 74.65
C PRO A 61 19.88 -15.00 74.85
N SER A 62 19.45 -14.37 73.75
CA SER A 62 18.57 -13.20 73.81
C SER A 62 17.12 -13.59 74.15
N ILE A 63 16.66 -14.76 73.69
CA ILE A 63 15.34 -15.33 74.03
C ILE A 63 15.31 -15.80 75.49
N LEU A 64 16.37 -16.47 75.95
CA LEU A 64 16.50 -17.00 77.30
C LEU A 64 17.03 -15.97 78.31
N ARG A 65 17.37 -14.75 77.85
CA ARG A 65 17.95 -13.66 78.65
C ARG A 65 19.17 -14.09 79.48
N THR A 66 20.02 -14.92 78.90
CA THR A 66 21.26 -15.38 79.51
C THR A 66 22.43 -14.66 78.84
N ASP A 67 22.97 -13.66 79.50
CA ASP A 67 24.13 -12.91 79.01
C ASP A 67 25.40 -13.47 79.67
N SER A 68 26.39 -13.87 78.86
CA SER A 68 27.58 -14.53 79.38
C SER A 68 28.77 -14.48 78.43
N VAL A 69 29.25 -13.30 78.03
CA VAL A 69 30.65 -13.20 77.53
C VAL A 69 31.34 -11.88 77.88
N ALA A 70 32.46 -12.00 78.59
CA ALA A 70 33.55 -11.02 78.65
C ALA A 70 34.50 -11.20 77.44
N GLY A 71 34.67 -10.17 76.62
CA GLY A 71 35.29 -10.27 75.30
C GLY A 71 36.75 -9.79 75.18
N LYS A 72 37.73 -10.46 75.81
CA LYS A 72 39.17 -10.17 75.55
C LYS A 72 40.03 -11.44 75.43
N HIS A 73 40.91 -11.44 74.42
CA HIS A 73 41.93 -12.45 74.06
C HIS A 73 41.42 -13.76 73.43
N VAL A 74 40.91 -13.70 72.20
CA VAL A 74 40.51 -14.90 71.42
C VAL A 74 41.42 -15.09 70.19
N TYR A 75 41.85 -16.33 69.95
CA TYR A 75 42.71 -16.77 68.85
C TYR A 75 42.07 -16.51 67.46
N TRP A 76 42.86 -16.09 66.46
CA TRP A 76 42.40 -15.71 65.11
C TRP A 76 41.49 -16.74 64.42
N SER A 77 41.80 -18.02 64.50
CA SER A 77 41.04 -19.12 63.86
C SER A 77 39.61 -19.23 64.40
N VAL A 78 39.45 -18.81 65.65
CA VAL A 78 38.20 -18.82 66.41
C VAL A 78 37.36 -17.57 66.10
N SER A 79 38.01 -16.48 65.71
CA SER A 79 37.38 -15.24 65.23
C SER A 79 36.90 -15.35 63.78
N ALA A 80 37.66 -16.04 62.91
CA ALA A 80 37.27 -16.29 61.52
C ALA A 80 35.92 -17.03 61.40
N LEU A 81 35.67 -17.99 62.29
CA LEU A 81 34.40 -18.74 62.39
C LEU A 81 33.24 -17.92 62.99
N ALA A 82 33.54 -16.82 63.71
CA ALA A 82 32.51 -15.87 64.13
C ALA A 82 32.11 -14.93 62.98
N TYR A 83 33.06 -14.58 62.11
CA TYR A 83 32.80 -13.76 60.92
C TYR A 83 32.04 -14.51 59.81
N THR A 84 32.06 -15.85 59.76
CA THR A 84 31.24 -16.61 58.79
C THR A 84 29.74 -16.43 59.02
N ASN A 85 29.30 -16.29 60.27
CA ASN A 85 27.88 -16.00 60.57
C ASN A 85 27.47 -14.62 60.06
N ILE A 86 28.37 -13.63 60.14
CA ILE A 86 28.15 -12.30 59.56
C ILE A 86 28.12 -12.41 58.02
N GLY A 87 29.02 -13.18 57.42
CA GLY A 87 29.04 -13.42 55.97
C GLY A 87 27.77 -14.07 55.44
N LEU A 88 27.23 -15.07 56.15
CA LEU A 88 25.94 -15.70 55.82
C LEU A 88 24.76 -14.74 55.98
N ALA A 89 24.76 -13.90 57.02
CA ALA A 89 23.73 -12.87 57.18
C ALA A 89 23.76 -11.84 56.05
N VAL A 90 24.96 -11.41 55.63
CA VAL A 90 25.14 -10.49 54.50
C VAL A 90 24.68 -11.13 53.19
N LEU A 91 25.02 -12.40 52.94
CA LEU A 91 24.52 -13.15 51.77
C LEU A 91 23.00 -13.28 51.76
N GLY A 92 22.38 -13.49 52.92
CA GLY A 92 20.92 -13.49 53.07
C GLY A 92 20.31 -12.15 52.66
N VAL A 93 20.87 -11.03 53.13
CA VAL A 93 20.42 -9.69 52.74
C VAL A 93 20.59 -9.45 51.24
N VAL A 94 21.75 -9.78 50.66
CA VAL A 94 22.01 -9.61 49.23
C VAL A 94 21.06 -10.46 48.38
N SER A 95 20.82 -11.72 48.77
CA SER A 95 19.84 -12.58 48.10
C SER A 95 18.44 -11.95 48.14
N GLY A 96 18.02 -11.39 49.28
CA GLY A 96 16.72 -10.71 49.41
C GLY A 96 16.55 -9.52 48.46
N VAL A 97 17.64 -8.83 48.13
CA VAL A 97 17.64 -7.68 47.21
C VAL A 97 17.77 -8.11 45.74
N VAL A 98 18.56 -9.15 45.43
CA VAL A 98 18.87 -9.57 44.06
C VAL A 98 17.76 -10.41 43.44
N THR A 99 17.10 -11.26 44.22
CA THR A 99 16.06 -12.18 43.71
C THR A 99 14.86 -11.46 43.04
N PRO A 100 14.40 -10.28 43.52
CA PRO A 100 13.30 -9.55 42.88
C PRO A 100 13.64 -8.77 41.60
N LEU A 101 14.92 -8.55 41.27
CA LEU A 101 15.32 -7.74 40.10
C LEU A 101 14.93 -8.38 38.76
N GLY A 102 14.58 -9.66 38.73
CA GLY A 102 14.10 -10.37 37.54
C GLY A 102 12.58 -10.40 37.35
N LEU A 103 11.78 -9.84 38.25
CA LEU A 103 10.32 -9.81 38.09
C LEU A 103 9.88 -8.65 37.19
N GLY A 104 9.23 -8.98 36.08
CA GLY A 104 8.53 -8.03 35.22
C GLY A 104 7.07 -8.42 35.04
N ASP A 105 6.22 -7.42 34.85
CA ASP A 105 4.84 -7.65 34.43
C ASP A 105 4.80 -7.94 32.92
N HIS A 106 4.11 -9.02 32.54
CA HIS A 106 3.84 -9.33 31.14
C HIS A 106 2.34 -9.22 30.89
N ILE A 107 1.96 -8.33 29.97
CA ILE A 107 0.59 -8.24 29.48
C ILE A 107 0.33 -9.48 28.62
N ARG A 108 -0.64 -10.30 29.02
CA ARG A 108 -1.11 -11.43 28.23
C ARG A 108 -2.46 -11.10 27.60
N PRO A 109 -2.73 -11.59 26.37
CA PRO A 109 -4.07 -11.49 25.79
C PRO A 109 -5.09 -12.08 26.78
N ALA A 110 -6.07 -11.28 27.16
CA ALA A 110 -7.23 -11.77 27.89
C ALA A 110 -8.11 -12.62 26.96
N GLU A 111 -9.09 -13.32 27.51
CA GLU A 111 -10.11 -13.98 26.69
C GLU A 111 -10.83 -12.95 25.81
N SER A 112 -11.20 -13.40 24.60
CA SER A 112 -12.12 -12.71 23.69
C SER A 112 -13.27 -12.04 24.39
N ARG A 113 -13.46 -10.75 24.10
CA ARG A 113 -14.55 -9.97 24.65
C ARG A 113 -15.22 -9.08 23.62
N ASP A 114 -16.54 -9.06 23.69
CA ASP A 114 -17.38 -8.12 22.97
C ASP A 114 -17.23 -6.69 23.46
N VAL A 115 -16.80 -5.84 22.53
CA VAL A 115 -16.50 -4.43 22.76
C VAL A 115 -17.08 -3.58 21.64
N SER A 116 -17.59 -2.41 22.00
CA SER A 116 -18.10 -1.41 21.07
C SER A 116 -16.96 -0.68 20.37
N PHE A 117 -17.10 -0.48 19.07
CA PHE A 117 -16.21 0.33 18.27
C PHE A 117 -16.77 1.74 18.14
N HIS A 118 -15.89 2.74 18.15
CA HIS A 118 -16.24 4.12 17.83
C HIS A 118 -15.30 4.65 16.76
N TYR A 119 -15.79 5.60 15.97
CA TYR A 119 -14.99 6.31 15.00
C TYR A 119 -13.82 7.03 15.67
N ALA A 120 -12.63 6.81 15.12
CA ALA A 120 -11.38 7.44 15.54
C ALA A 120 -10.99 8.47 14.47
N PRO A 121 -11.26 9.77 14.71
CA PRO A 121 -10.97 10.79 13.73
C PRO A 121 -9.46 10.91 13.49
N ASP A 122 -9.08 11.10 12.22
CA ASP A 122 -7.71 11.45 11.87
C ASP A 122 -7.44 12.94 12.19
N LEU A 123 -6.41 13.20 12.99
CA LEU A 123 -6.00 14.55 13.36
C LEU A 123 -4.87 15.09 12.47
N SER A 124 -4.38 14.29 11.52
CA SER A 124 -3.39 14.67 10.52
C SER A 124 -3.97 15.63 9.46
N ASN A 125 -3.15 16.01 8.48
CA ASN A 125 -3.59 16.79 7.34
C ASN A 125 -4.67 16.08 6.51
N PHE A 126 -4.70 14.74 6.51
CA PHE A 126 -5.72 13.98 5.79
C PHE A 126 -7.09 14.18 6.42
N GLY A 127 -7.25 13.96 7.73
CA GLY A 127 -8.53 14.18 8.40
C GLY A 127 -8.98 15.64 8.42
N LYS A 128 -8.07 16.59 8.65
CA LYS A 128 -8.40 18.03 8.74
C LYS A 128 -8.86 18.64 7.41
N ASN A 129 -8.34 18.15 6.29
CA ASN A 129 -8.59 18.74 4.97
C ASN A 129 -9.53 17.88 4.11
N THR A 130 -9.91 16.67 4.54
CA THR A 130 -10.96 15.90 3.87
C THR A 130 -12.29 16.64 4.01
N ILE A 131 -12.93 16.97 2.87
CA ILE A 131 -14.19 17.72 2.88
C ILE A 131 -15.30 16.82 3.42
N ALA A 132 -16.16 17.38 4.27
CA ALA A 132 -17.34 16.69 4.74
C ALA A 132 -18.21 16.20 3.56
N ARG A 133 -18.83 15.04 3.75
CA ARG A 133 -19.69 14.44 2.73
C ARG A 133 -20.84 15.39 2.38
N PRO A 134 -21.17 15.57 1.08
CA PRO A 134 -22.35 16.32 0.71
C PRO A 134 -23.60 15.62 1.22
N VAL A 135 -24.59 16.39 1.68
CA VAL A 135 -25.96 15.89 1.94
C VAL A 135 -26.70 15.78 0.60
N MET A 136 -26.13 15.00 -0.33
CA MET A 136 -26.63 14.78 -1.68
C MET A 136 -26.44 13.30 -2.06
N PRO A 137 -27.31 12.73 -2.91
CA PRO A 137 -27.16 11.36 -3.38
C PRO A 137 -25.89 11.21 -4.23
N LEU A 138 -25.47 9.95 -4.42
CA LEU A 138 -24.46 9.63 -5.43
C LEU A 138 -25.01 9.97 -6.83
N SER A 139 -24.20 10.67 -7.60
CA SER A 139 -24.44 11.08 -8.97
C SER A 139 -23.64 10.20 -9.91
N ARG A 140 -24.18 9.95 -11.09
CA ARG A 140 -23.56 9.23 -12.19
C ARG A 140 -23.93 9.92 -13.49
N ASP A 141 -22.93 10.46 -14.16
CA ASP A 141 -23.12 11.27 -15.36
C ASP A 141 -22.35 10.64 -16.52
N CYS A 142 -23.10 10.09 -17.49
CA CYS A 142 -22.57 9.48 -18.70
C CYS A 142 -22.52 10.45 -19.89
N ILE A 143 -23.01 11.69 -19.77
CA ILE A 143 -23.22 12.65 -20.88
C ILE A 143 -24.23 12.16 -21.93
N ILE A 144 -24.90 11.04 -21.67
CA ILE A 144 -25.96 10.53 -22.52
C ILE A 144 -27.27 11.23 -22.14
N THR A 145 -27.72 12.16 -22.98
CA THR A 145 -28.95 12.96 -22.74
C THR A 145 -30.23 12.24 -23.14
N SER A 146 -30.08 11.14 -23.89
CA SER A 146 -31.18 10.44 -24.54
C SER A 146 -31.47 9.07 -23.90
N ALA A 147 -30.65 8.62 -22.95
CA ALA A 147 -30.83 7.36 -22.23
C ALA A 147 -30.21 7.45 -20.83
N TYR A 148 -30.58 6.52 -19.95
CA TYR A 148 -29.87 6.34 -18.69
C TYR A 148 -28.46 5.79 -18.94
N CYS A 149 -27.56 6.06 -17.99
CA CYS A 149 -26.31 5.33 -17.89
C CYS A 149 -26.57 3.80 -17.97
N PRO A 150 -25.63 3.02 -18.56
CA PRO A 150 -25.67 1.57 -18.49
C PRO A 150 -25.92 1.06 -17.05
N GLY A 151 -26.47 -0.16 -16.93
CA GLY A 151 -26.81 -0.78 -15.65
C GLY A 151 -27.95 -0.12 -14.85
N ALA A 152 -28.55 0.98 -15.32
CA ALA A 152 -29.77 1.53 -14.78
C ALA A 152 -30.97 0.65 -15.19
N ILE A 153 -31.51 -0.13 -14.26
CA ILE A 153 -32.68 -0.97 -14.49
C ILE A 153 -33.92 -0.08 -14.44
N VAL A 154 -34.26 0.55 -15.57
CA VAL A 154 -35.46 1.37 -15.70
C VAL A 154 -36.41 0.73 -16.73
N PRO A 155 -37.65 0.37 -16.35
CA PRO A 155 -38.63 -0.19 -17.29
C PRO A 155 -38.85 0.76 -18.48
N GLY A 156 -38.67 0.27 -19.71
CA GLY A 156 -38.87 1.06 -20.94
C GLY A 156 -37.69 1.95 -21.38
N ALA A 157 -36.52 1.84 -20.73
CA ALA A 157 -35.36 2.67 -21.02
C ALA A 157 -34.52 2.25 -22.24
N VAL A 158 -34.68 1.01 -22.74
CA VAL A 158 -33.94 0.54 -23.92
C VAL A 158 -34.87 -0.26 -24.82
N ILE A 159 -35.08 0.22 -26.04
CA ILE A 159 -35.64 -0.58 -27.14
C ILE A 159 -34.45 -1.24 -27.84
N ASN A 160 -34.47 -2.59 -27.94
CA ASN A 160 -33.48 -3.47 -28.59
C ASN A 160 -32.13 -3.67 -27.88
N GLN A 161 -32.01 -4.80 -27.17
CA GLN A 161 -30.72 -5.38 -26.80
C GLN A 161 -30.21 -6.25 -27.97
N GLY A 162 -29.47 -5.64 -28.89
CA GLY A 162 -28.76 -6.32 -29.98
C GLY A 162 -28.11 -5.35 -30.97
N GLU A 163 -26.87 -5.64 -31.36
CA GLU A 163 -26.13 -5.06 -32.50
C GLU A 163 -26.29 -3.55 -32.74
N GLY A 164 -25.74 -2.73 -31.83
CA GLY A 164 -25.32 -1.35 -32.13
C GLY A 164 -26.40 -0.34 -32.50
N ASN A 165 -27.69 -0.66 -32.38
CA ASN A 165 -28.78 0.25 -32.72
C ASN A 165 -29.75 0.42 -31.53
N ARG A 166 -29.36 1.28 -30.58
CA ARG A 166 -30.20 1.65 -29.44
C ARG A 166 -30.88 2.98 -29.72
N SER A 167 -32.20 2.95 -29.83
CA SER A 167 -33.02 4.17 -29.87
C SER A 167 -33.41 4.56 -28.45
N ALA A 168 -32.93 5.74 -28.04
CA ALA A 168 -33.41 6.50 -26.89
C ALA A 168 -34.94 6.58 -26.82
N ASN A 169 -35.52 6.37 -25.65
CA ASN A 169 -36.94 6.64 -25.44
C ASN A 169 -37.12 8.15 -25.19
N PRO A 170 -37.77 8.89 -26.11
CA PRO A 170 -37.88 10.35 -26.03
C PRO A 170 -38.74 10.86 -24.86
N ASP A 171 -39.50 9.98 -24.19
CA ASP A 171 -40.37 10.34 -23.07
C ASP A 171 -39.67 10.26 -21.69
N ILE A 172 -38.36 9.98 -21.66
CA ILE A 172 -37.59 9.79 -20.43
C ILE A 172 -36.73 11.02 -20.13
N THR A 173 -36.86 11.56 -18.92
CA THR A 173 -35.96 12.60 -18.39
C THR A 173 -34.68 11.97 -17.86
N ALA A 174 -33.53 12.29 -18.47
CA ALA A 174 -32.25 11.82 -18.00
C ALA A 174 -31.88 12.43 -16.62
N THR A 175 -31.32 11.61 -15.73
CA THR A 175 -30.97 11.98 -14.36
C THR A 175 -29.60 11.44 -14.02
N THR A 176 -28.86 12.14 -13.16
CA THR A 176 -27.60 11.61 -12.62
C THR A 176 -27.82 10.65 -11.46
N ARG A 177 -29.06 10.48 -10.97
CA ARG A 177 -29.34 9.64 -9.80
C ARG A 177 -29.18 8.16 -10.13
N ILE A 178 -28.39 7.47 -9.31
CA ILE A 178 -28.29 6.01 -9.35
C ILE A 178 -29.56 5.40 -8.73
N PRO A 179 -30.23 4.45 -9.41
CA PRO A 179 -31.40 3.76 -8.89
C PRO A 179 -31.16 3.08 -7.53
N GLU A 180 -32.19 3.06 -6.67
CA GLU A 180 -32.09 2.53 -5.30
C GLU A 180 -31.74 1.04 -5.27
N ASN A 181 -32.31 0.24 -6.17
CA ASN A 181 -31.98 -1.19 -6.29
C ASN A 181 -30.49 -1.44 -6.59
N ILE A 182 -29.83 -0.58 -7.37
CA ILE A 182 -28.41 -0.68 -7.67
C ILE A 182 -27.57 -0.27 -6.46
N THR A 183 -27.94 0.82 -5.78
CA THR A 183 -27.24 1.23 -4.56
C THR A 183 -27.40 0.24 -3.41
N GLU A 184 -28.56 -0.42 -3.30
CA GLU A 184 -28.79 -1.51 -2.36
C GLU A 184 -27.93 -2.73 -2.66
N MET A 185 -27.84 -3.13 -3.94
CA MET A 185 -27.00 -4.23 -4.39
C MET A 185 -25.53 -4.01 -4.02
N PHE A 186 -24.95 -2.86 -4.37
CA PHE A 186 -23.53 -2.56 -4.11
C PHE A 186 -23.21 -2.17 -2.66
N SER A 187 -24.23 -1.95 -1.81
CA SER A 187 -24.06 -1.76 -0.35
C SER A 187 -24.41 -3.00 0.48
N SER A 188 -24.87 -4.08 -0.17
CA SER A 188 -25.39 -5.28 0.51
C SER A 188 -24.36 -5.96 1.42
N VAL A 189 -23.08 -5.95 1.03
CA VAL A 189 -21.97 -6.57 1.78
C VAL A 189 -21.42 -5.63 2.85
N SER A 190 -21.25 -4.34 2.54
CA SER A 190 -20.71 -3.37 3.50
C SER A 190 -21.65 -3.11 4.68
N LYS A 191 -22.98 -3.21 4.48
CA LYS A 191 -23.97 -3.19 5.58
C LYS A 191 -23.85 -4.37 6.56
N LYS A 192 -23.22 -5.47 6.16
CA LYS A 192 -23.14 -6.71 6.95
C LYS A 192 -21.72 -7.04 7.43
N SER A 193 -20.69 -6.37 6.92
CA SER A 193 -19.28 -6.73 7.14
C SER A 193 -18.36 -5.50 7.12
N SER A 194 -17.09 -5.67 7.53
CA SER A 194 -16.07 -4.62 7.44
C SER A 194 -15.58 -4.35 6.01
N VAL A 195 -15.95 -5.21 5.04
CA VAL A 195 -15.51 -5.07 3.66
C VAL A 195 -16.29 -3.94 2.99
N ALA A 196 -15.59 -2.87 2.61
CA ALA A 196 -16.16 -1.75 1.89
C ALA A 196 -16.71 -2.18 0.52
N GLY A 197 -17.82 -1.57 0.10
CA GLY A 197 -18.32 -1.63 -1.29
C GLY A 197 -17.75 -0.50 -2.13
N ILE A 198 -18.00 -0.54 -3.44
CA ILE A 198 -17.57 0.52 -4.37
C ILE A 198 -18.13 1.91 -3.99
N LEU A 199 -19.34 1.95 -3.43
CA LEU A 199 -20.01 3.19 -3.02
C LEU A 199 -19.46 3.76 -1.70
N ASP A 200 -18.72 2.94 -0.95
CA ASP A 200 -18.01 3.39 0.25
C ASP A 200 -16.68 4.06 -0.10
N ILE A 201 -16.19 3.92 -1.33
CA ILE A 201 -15.03 4.62 -1.86
C ILE A 201 -15.50 5.96 -2.44
N GLN A 202 -15.09 7.06 -1.82
CA GLN A 202 -15.50 8.41 -2.22
C GLN A 202 -14.31 9.32 -2.47
N TYR A 203 -14.57 10.40 -3.20
CA TYR A 203 -13.60 11.48 -3.38
C TYR A 203 -13.43 12.26 -2.08
N ARG A 204 -12.19 12.59 -1.73
CA ARG A 204 -11.90 13.51 -0.60
C ARG A 204 -12.33 14.93 -0.89
N PHE A 205 -12.25 15.33 -2.16
CA PHE A 205 -12.58 16.67 -2.62
C PHE A 205 -13.64 16.60 -3.70
N TRP A 206 -14.62 17.49 -3.59
CA TRP A 206 -15.74 17.57 -4.50
C TRP A 206 -16.20 19.01 -4.61
N LEU A 207 -16.81 19.34 -5.74
CA LEU A 207 -17.40 20.64 -6.03
C LEU A 207 -18.85 20.43 -6.51
N PRO A 208 -19.77 21.36 -6.22
CA PRO A 208 -21.09 21.34 -6.83
C PRO A 208 -20.98 21.64 -8.32
N TYR A 209 -21.65 20.84 -9.15
CA TYR A 209 -21.70 21.00 -10.59
C TYR A 209 -23.16 20.97 -11.07
N THR A 210 -23.49 21.81 -12.04
CA THR A 210 -24.82 21.89 -12.65
C THR A 210 -24.70 21.57 -14.13
N SER A 211 -25.48 20.61 -14.61
CA SER A 211 -25.61 20.29 -16.03
C SER A 211 -26.86 20.93 -16.60
N GLU A 212 -26.79 21.40 -17.85
CA GLU A 212 -27.96 21.87 -18.60
C GLU A 212 -28.90 20.74 -19.03
N TYR A 213 -28.41 19.49 -19.00
CA TYR A 213 -29.11 18.32 -19.52
C TYR A 213 -29.77 17.43 -18.45
N PHE A 214 -29.33 17.53 -17.19
CA PHE A 214 -29.71 16.58 -16.14
C PHE A 214 -30.34 17.28 -14.94
N ASP A 215 -31.21 16.56 -14.23
CA ASP A 215 -31.73 16.91 -12.90
C ASP A 215 -32.34 18.31 -12.77
N ASP A 216 -32.99 18.83 -13.82
CA ASP A 216 -33.58 20.18 -13.86
C ASP A 216 -32.58 21.29 -13.47
N HIS A 217 -31.32 21.19 -13.91
CA HIS A 217 -30.23 22.13 -13.58
C HIS A 217 -29.88 22.19 -12.09
N LYS A 218 -30.36 21.24 -11.27
CA LYS A 218 -29.99 21.17 -9.85
C LYS A 218 -28.53 20.75 -9.71
N PRO A 219 -27.79 21.32 -8.74
CA PRO A 219 -26.40 20.94 -8.54
C PRO A 219 -26.29 19.53 -7.97
N TYR A 220 -25.32 18.78 -8.46
CA TYR A 220 -24.88 17.50 -7.91
C TYR A 220 -23.38 17.54 -7.61
N PRO A 221 -22.90 16.72 -6.65
CA PRO A 221 -21.48 16.66 -6.36
C PRO A 221 -20.73 16.05 -7.54
N ARG A 222 -19.58 16.64 -7.82
CA ARG A 222 -18.60 16.14 -8.79
C ARG A 222 -17.24 16.08 -8.12
N TRP A 223 -16.42 15.12 -8.53
CA TRP A 223 -15.06 14.99 -8.05
C TRP A 223 -14.20 16.25 -8.28
N GLN A 224 -13.17 16.38 -7.46
CA GLN A 224 -12.03 17.23 -7.70
C GLN A 224 -10.79 16.44 -7.25
N LEU A 225 -9.80 16.27 -8.11
CA LEU A 225 -8.50 15.79 -7.64
C LEU A 225 -7.83 16.94 -6.89
N LEU A 226 -7.16 16.67 -5.80
CA LEU A 226 -6.27 17.61 -5.12
C LEU A 226 -5.27 16.74 -4.37
N SER A 227 -4.01 17.14 -4.33
CA SER A 227 -3.04 16.41 -3.52
C SER A 227 -3.06 16.93 -2.09
N LEU A 228 -3.00 16.00 -1.16
CA LEU A 228 -2.69 16.24 0.23
C LEU A 228 -1.18 16.08 0.45
N GLU A 229 -0.80 15.95 1.73
CA GLU A 229 0.53 15.54 2.12
C GLU A 229 0.93 14.22 1.42
N SER A 230 2.11 14.19 0.83
CA SER A 230 2.63 12.97 0.19
C SER A 230 3.18 12.00 1.23
N LEU A 231 2.67 10.78 1.20
CA LEU A 231 3.12 9.61 1.97
C LEU A 231 4.30 8.90 1.31
N ILE A 232 4.71 9.32 0.10
CA ILE A 232 5.74 8.64 -0.70
C ILE A 232 7.10 8.53 -0.01
N SER A 233 7.37 9.36 0.99
CA SER A 233 8.60 9.30 1.78
C SER A 233 8.59 8.18 2.82
N ARG A 234 7.40 7.72 3.23
CA ARG A 234 7.20 6.64 4.19
C ARG A 234 7.54 5.28 3.55
N ASP A 235 7.95 4.33 4.37
CA ASP A 235 8.28 2.94 3.98
C ASP A 235 7.60 1.96 4.95
N ASP A 236 6.34 2.26 5.28
CA ASP A 236 5.52 1.53 6.23
C ASP A 236 4.05 1.47 5.78
N ILE A 237 3.23 0.72 6.53
CA ILE A 237 1.78 0.79 6.39
C ILE A 237 1.29 2.00 7.17
N THR A 238 0.76 2.98 6.46
CA THR A 238 0.28 4.24 7.04
C THR A 238 -1.25 4.25 7.08
N LEU A 239 -1.81 4.63 8.23
CA LEU A 239 -3.24 4.86 8.42
C LEU A 239 -3.52 6.36 8.30
N VAL A 240 -4.45 6.73 7.42
CA VAL A 240 -4.93 8.11 7.21
C VAL A 240 -6.44 8.08 7.01
N GLU A 241 -7.14 9.18 7.25
CA GLU A 241 -8.60 9.26 7.20
C GLU A 241 -9.24 8.36 6.12
N GLY A 242 -9.95 7.32 6.55
CA GLY A 242 -10.69 6.38 5.70
C GLY A 242 -9.85 5.35 4.91
N VAL A 243 -8.53 5.28 5.09
CA VAL A 243 -7.60 4.55 4.22
C VAL A 243 -6.45 3.88 4.98
N ILE A 244 -6.11 2.66 4.56
CA ILE A 244 -4.86 1.96 4.91
C ILE A 244 -3.97 1.98 3.67
N ALA A 245 -2.85 2.69 3.70
CA ALA A 245 -1.94 2.79 2.57
C ALA A 245 -0.67 1.94 2.83
N ASP A 246 -0.38 0.97 1.95
CA ASP A 246 0.89 0.24 2.00
C ASP A 246 1.95 1.00 1.19
N MET A 247 2.74 1.84 1.88
CA MET A 247 3.84 2.59 1.27
C MET A 247 5.14 1.79 1.17
N HIS A 248 5.10 0.50 1.50
CA HIS A 248 6.20 -0.44 1.29
C HIS A 248 6.05 -1.24 -0.01
N SER A 249 4.88 -1.84 -0.27
CA SER A 249 4.63 -2.69 -1.45
C SER A 249 3.72 -2.03 -2.50
N GLY A 250 2.92 -1.05 -2.09
CA GLY A 250 1.84 -0.47 -2.86
C GLY A 250 0.49 -1.16 -2.62
N GLY A 251 -0.58 -0.40 -2.76
CA GLY A 251 -1.95 -0.83 -2.52
C GLY A 251 -2.64 -0.06 -1.41
N ILE A 252 -3.97 -0.04 -1.47
CA ILE A 252 -4.81 0.75 -0.59
C ILE A 252 -6.01 -0.08 -0.09
N GLY A 253 -6.26 -0.01 1.21
CA GLY A 253 -7.42 -0.60 1.87
C GLY A 253 -8.42 0.48 2.27
N PHE A 254 -9.71 0.24 2.05
CA PHE A 254 -10.76 1.21 2.37
C PHE A 254 -11.47 0.86 3.68
N ARG A 255 -11.35 1.76 4.66
CA ARG A 255 -11.90 1.56 6.00
C ARG A 255 -12.06 2.90 6.73
N ASN A 256 -13.27 3.21 7.15
CA ASN A 256 -13.49 4.32 8.06
C ASN A 256 -13.02 3.93 9.47
N HIS A 257 -11.99 4.62 9.94
CA HIS A 257 -11.21 4.16 11.08
C HIS A 257 -12.03 4.13 12.36
N SER A 258 -12.12 2.95 12.95
CA SER A 258 -12.81 2.73 14.21
C SER A 258 -11.92 1.95 15.18
N VAL A 259 -12.06 2.24 16.47
CA VAL A 259 -11.28 1.64 17.55
C VAL A 259 -12.18 1.19 18.70
N PRO A 260 -11.83 0.11 19.40
CA PRO A 260 -12.63 -0.35 20.53
C PRO A 260 -12.50 0.60 21.73
N SER A 261 -13.61 0.87 22.42
CA SER A 261 -13.63 1.68 23.64
C SER A 261 -13.63 0.85 24.92
N GLY A 262 -13.18 1.45 26.03
CA GLY A 262 -13.25 0.83 27.36
C GLY A 262 -12.20 -0.26 27.64
N ILE A 263 -11.09 -0.29 26.88
CA ILE A 263 -10.02 -1.28 27.02
C ILE A 263 -8.70 -0.59 27.45
N PRO A 264 -8.42 -0.46 28.76
CA PRO A 264 -7.30 0.33 29.25
C PRO A 264 -5.91 -0.24 28.88
N PHE A 265 -5.82 -1.55 28.63
CA PHE A 265 -4.56 -2.23 28.28
C PHE A 265 -4.37 -2.43 26.78
N GLY A 266 -5.28 -1.91 25.95
CA GLY A 266 -5.25 -2.11 24.50
C GLY A 266 -5.90 -3.42 24.05
N ALA A 267 -6.01 -3.58 22.73
CA ALA A 267 -6.65 -4.74 22.12
C ALA A 267 -5.98 -5.09 20.79
N GLU A 268 -6.11 -6.34 20.40
CA GLU A 268 -5.78 -6.87 19.08
C GLU A 268 -7.04 -7.46 18.47
N TRP A 269 -7.24 -7.27 17.17
CA TRP A 269 -8.38 -7.84 16.45
C TRP A 269 -8.12 -7.94 14.95
N GLU A 270 -8.98 -8.68 14.25
CA GLU A 270 -8.91 -8.84 12.80
C GLU A 270 -10.15 -8.24 12.11
N GLU A 271 -9.93 -7.71 10.91
CA GLU A 271 -10.96 -7.24 9.98
C GLU A 271 -10.62 -7.66 8.56
N ASP A 272 -11.67 -7.96 7.80
CA ASP A 272 -11.56 -8.13 6.36
C ASP A 272 -11.76 -6.78 5.68
N ILE A 273 -10.80 -6.37 4.86
CA ILE A 273 -10.74 -5.06 4.22
C ILE A 273 -10.76 -5.25 2.71
N LEU A 274 -11.56 -4.44 2.01
CA LEU A 274 -11.47 -4.32 0.55
C LEU A 274 -10.13 -3.68 0.21
N TRP A 275 -9.31 -4.42 -0.52
CA TRP A 275 -7.96 -4.01 -0.92
C TRP A 275 -7.89 -3.81 -2.42
N VAL A 276 -7.43 -2.64 -2.85
CA VAL A 276 -7.22 -2.31 -4.26
C VAL A 276 -5.74 -2.03 -4.47
N GLU A 277 -5.12 -2.71 -5.43
CA GLU A 277 -3.69 -2.61 -5.68
C GLU A 277 -3.36 -2.52 -7.18
N PRO A 278 -2.32 -1.75 -7.54
CA PRO A 278 -1.80 -1.71 -8.89
C PRO A 278 -0.88 -2.91 -9.11
N GLU A 279 -1.17 -3.73 -10.13
CA GLU A 279 -0.29 -4.80 -10.59
C GLU A 279 0.47 -4.31 -11.82
N ILE A 280 1.73 -3.92 -11.63
CA ILE A 280 2.57 -3.32 -12.66
C ILE A 280 3.80 -4.21 -12.89
N SER A 281 4.04 -4.57 -14.14
CA SER A 281 5.21 -5.33 -14.59
C SER A 281 5.97 -4.54 -15.64
N CYS A 282 7.26 -4.30 -15.39
CA CYS A 282 8.15 -3.62 -16.30
C CYS A 282 9.18 -4.60 -16.87
N VAL A 283 9.61 -4.37 -18.11
CA VAL A 283 10.68 -5.13 -18.77
C VAL A 283 11.73 -4.16 -19.27
N ASN A 284 13.00 -4.47 -19.03
CA ASN A 284 14.10 -3.69 -19.57
C ASN A 284 14.16 -3.84 -21.10
N THR A 285 14.21 -2.71 -21.80
CA THR A 285 14.36 -2.68 -23.26
C THR A 285 15.79 -3.00 -23.70
N ASN A 286 16.75 -3.02 -22.76
CA ASN A 286 18.20 -3.03 -23.01
C ASN A 286 18.64 -1.85 -23.90
N LEU A 287 17.89 -0.75 -23.83
CA LEU A 287 18.22 0.53 -24.44
C LEU A 287 18.33 1.57 -23.33
N THR A 288 19.31 2.47 -23.45
CA THR A 288 19.48 3.56 -22.50
C THR A 288 19.74 4.87 -23.22
N TYR A 289 19.40 6.00 -22.58
CA TYR A 289 19.86 7.31 -23.03
C TYR A 289 21.16 7.67 -22.33
N GLU A 290 22.16 8.08 -23.10
CA GLU A 290 23.29 8.85 -22.61
C GLU A 290 23.06 10.33 -22.89
N LEU A 291 23.09 11.13 -21.83
CA LEU A 291 22.77 12.54 -21.82
C LEU A 291 24.01 13.33 -21.41
N THR A 292 24.34 14.38 -22.15
CA THR A 292 25.40 15.32 -21.78
C THR A 292 24.79 16.67 -21.47
N LEU A 293 25.12 17.24 -20.31
CA LEU A 293 24.62 18.56 -19.92
C LEU A 293 25.39 19.69 -20.61
N ALA A 294 24.67 20.73 -21.02
CA ALA A 294 25.24 21.94 -21.60
C ALA A 294 25.84 22.84 -20.52
N ASP A 295 26.65 23.80 -20.96
CA ASP A 295 27.06 24.92 -20.14
C ASP A 295 25.88 25.89 -19.95
N THR A 296 25.75 26.47 -18.75
CA THR A 296 24.70 27.44 -18.44
C THR A 296 25.07 28.79 -19.06
N ARG A 297 24.89 28.95 -20.37
CA ARG A 297 24.97 30.28 -20.99
C ARG A 297 23.64 31.01 -20.79
N ASN A 298 23.71 32.25 -20.28
CA ASN A 298 22.59 33.19 -20.10
C ASN A 298 21.54 32.81 -19.03
N GLY A 299 21.96 32.64 -17.78
CA GLY A 299 21.05 32.83 -16.63
C GLY A 299 19.94 31.78 -16.44
N THR A 300 20.03 30.61 -17.06
CA THR A 300 19.14 29.48 -16.77
C THR A 300 19.56 28.82 -15.45
N PHE A 301 18.61 28.61 -14.53
CA PHE A 301 18.87 28.04 -13.20
C PHE A 301 19.29 26.55 -13.22
N SER A 302 19.20 25.86 -14.37
CA SER A 302 19.62 24.46 -14.52
C SER A 302 20.24 24.23 -15.90
N PRO A 303 21.38 23.50 -16.02
CA PRO A 303 22.01 23.25 -17.30
C PRO A 303 21.09 22.43 -18.22
N PRO A 304 20.76 22.92 -19.43
CA PRO A 304 19.94 22.16 -20.36
C PRO A 304 20.69 20.94 -20.88
N ILE A 305 19.96 19.97 -21.45
CA ILE A 305 20.59 18.81 -22.09
C ILE A 305 21.16 19.26 -23.44
N ARG A 306 22.48 19.10 -23.62
CA ARG A 306 23.20 19.48 -24.86
C ARG A 306 23.00 18.47 -25.96
N SER A 307 23.11 17.19 -25.62
CA SER A 307 23.04 16.08 -26.57
C SER A 307 22.45 14.85 -25.88
N ILE A 308 21.81 14.03 -26.70
CA ILE A 308 21.20 12.76 -26.34
C ILE A 308 21.65 11.71 -27.36
N GLU A 309 22.12 10.58 -26.85
CA GLU A 309 22.47 9.41 -27.63
C GLU A 309 21.71 8.21 -27.08
N LEU A 310 21.19 7.38 -27.98
CA LEU A 310 20.65 6.08 -27.64
C LEU A 310 21.79 5.07 -27.61
N VAL A 311 21.96 4.36 -26.51
CA VAL A 311 22.94 3.29 -26.35
C VAL A 311 22.22 1.95 -26.41
N ASP A 312 22.61 1.11 -27.37
CA ASP A 312 22.08 -0.26 -27.47
C ASP A 312 22.88 -1.21 -26.59
N GLU A 313 22.32 -1.65 -25.47
CA GLU A 313 22.93 -2.64 -24.56
C GLU A 313 22.44 -4.08 -24.87
N GLY A 314 21.88 -4.32 -26.06
CA GLY A 314 21.32 -5.61 -26.46
C GLY A 314 19.84 -5.58 -26.82
N GLY A 315 19.22 -4.40 -26.85
CA GLY A 315 17.82 -4.21 -27.24
C GLY A 315 17.61 -4.42 -28.74
N PHE A 316 18.54 -3.96 -29.58
CA PHE A 316 18.49 -4.18 -31.03
C PHE A 316 19.42 -5.31 -31.48
N SER A 317 20.63 -5.38 -30.91
CA SER A 317 21.67 -6.35 -31.30
C SER A 317 21.35 -7.80 -30.93
N ASN A 318 20.49 -8.04 -29.94
CA ASN A 318 20.10 -9.40 -29.50
C ASN A 318 18.59 -9.69 -29.70
N LEU A 319 17.95 -9.03 -30.68
CA LEU A 319 16.56 -9.33 -31.02
C LEU A 319 16.41 -10.82 -31.38
N ARG A 320 15.36 -11.48 -30.88
CA ARG A 320 15.10 -12.91 -31.14
C ARG A 320 14.14 -13.09 -32.31
N HIS A 321 14.32 -14.14 -33.11
CA HIS A 321 13.39 -14.53 -34.17
C HIS A 321 12.27 -15.45 -33.64
N GLY A 322 11.03 -15.29 -34.11
CA GLY A 322 9.93 -16.22 -33.84
C GLY A 322 8.57 -15.55 -33.62
N ASN A 323 7.49 -16.34 -33.72
CA ASN A 323 6.14 -15.89 -33.38
C ASN A 323 5.97 -15.91 -31.84
N PRO A 324 5.73 -14.76 -31.18
CA PRO A 324 5.64 -14.69 -29.72
C PRO A 324 4.46 -15.47 -29.13
N TYR A 325 3.46 -15.85 -29.95
CA TYR A 325 2.23 -16.52 -29.54
C TYR A 325 2.20 -18.04 -29.79
N LYS A 326 3.19 -18.60 -30.51
CA LYS A 326 3.30 -20.05 -30.75
C LYS A 326 4.59 -20.59 -30.13
N GLY A 327 4.57 -20.75 -28.81
CA GLY A 327 5.52 -21.57 -28.03
C GLY A 327 6.95 -21.58 -28.56
N TRP A 328 7.64 -20.43 -28.43
CA TRP A 328 9.09 -20.19 -28.56
C TRP A 328 9.99 -21.41 -28.85
N PRO A 329 10.06 -21.94 -30.09
CA PRO A 329 10.70 -23.23 -30.31
C PRO A 329 12.14 -23.17 -30.82
N ASN A 330 12.71 -21.99 -31.14
CA ASN A 330 14.13 -21.93 -31.55
C ASN A 330 14.74 -20.53 -31.38
N ILE A 331 15.84 -20.46 -30.62
CA ILE A 331 16.60 -19.23 -30.39
C ILE A 331 17.63 -19.08 -31.50
N THR A 332 17.31 -18.31 -32.53
CA THR A 332 18.31 -17.69 -33.40
C THR A 332 18.18 -16.18 -33.28
N ALA A 333 19.23 -15.51 -32.79
CA ALA A 333 19.29 -14.05 -32.76
C ALA A 333 19.21 -13.51 -34.19
N VAL A 334 18.46 -12.44 -34.39
CA VAL A 334 18.27 -11.87 -35.71
C VAL A 334 19.47 -11.01 -36.07
N GLY A 335 20.10 -11.34 -37.20
CA GLY A 335 20.97 -10.41 -37.93
C GLY A 335 20.14 -9.61 -38.93
N TYR A 336 19.22 -8.75 -38.49
CA TYR A 336 18.62 -7.78 -39.41
C TYR A 336 19.62 -6.64 -39.63
N GLY A 337 20.19 -6.59 -40.84
CA GLY A 337 20.37 -5.41 -41.71
C GLY A 337 21.05 -4.13 -41.21
N PHE A 338 21.28 -3.96 -39.93
CA PHE A 338 21.97 -2.82 -39.35
C PHE A 338 23.27 -3.35 -38.74
N ASN A 339 24.36 -2.60 -38.90
CA ASN A 339 25.60 -2.86 -38.16
C ASN A 339 25.35 -2.46 -36.69
N VAL A 340 24.54 -3.28 -35.99
CA VAL A 340 24.17 -3.10 -34.59
C VAL A 340 25.16 -3.87 -33.75
N THR A 341 25.92 -3.14 -32.97
CA THR A 341 26.90 -3.71 -32.04
C THR A 341 26.47 -3.35 -30.63
N PRO A 342 26.46 -4.30 -29.68
CA PRO A 342 26.24 -3.97 -28.28
C PRO A 342 27.20 -2.85 -27.83
N GLY A 343 26.68 -1.92 -27.04
CA GLY A 343 27.37 -0.71 -26.59
C GLY A 343 27.48 0.40 -27.64
N LYS A 344 26.85 0.28 -28.82
CA LYS A 344 26.89 1.33 -29.84
C LYS A 344 26.02 2.52 -29.47
N HIS A 345 26.57 3.71 -29.71
CA HIS A 345 25.89 4.98 -29.53
C HIS A 345 25.27 5.42 -30.85
N TYR A 346 23.99 5.77 -30.80
CA TYR A 346 23.22 6.28 -31.93
C TYR A 346 22.73 7.69 -31.60
N PRO A 347 23.17 8.72 -32.34
CA PRO A 347 22.64 10.07 -32.14
C PRO A 347 21.15 10.09 -32.52
N ILE A 348 20.32 10.69 -31.67
CA ILE A 348 18.92 10.95 -32.01
C ILE A 348 18.87 12.16 -32.93
N ALA A 349 18.19 12.02 -34.08
CA ALA A 349 18.11 13.08 -35.08
C ALA A 349 17.35 14.31 -34.55
N GLY A 350 17.78 15.50 -34.97
CA GLY A 350 17.12 16.78 -34.64
C GLY A 350 17.61 17.42 -33.34
N SER A 351 16.86 18.39 -32.84
CA SER A 351 17.13 19.02 -31.53
C SER A 351 16.76 18.09 -30.39
N VAL A 352 17.46 18.19 -29.25
CA VAL A 352 17.07 17.48 -28.03
C VAL A 352 15.61 17.80 -27.71
N PRO A 353 14.73 16.78 -27.59
CA PRO A 353 13.33 17.05 -27.32
C PRO A 353 13.14 17.72 -25.96
N TYR A 354 12.31 18.75 -25.90
CA TYR A 354 12.10 19.58 -24.70
C TYR A 354 11.56 18.79 -23.49
N PHE A 355 10.94 17.62 -23.75
CA PHE A 355 10.37 16.77 -22.71
C PHE A 355 11.38 15.84 -22.05
N VAL A 356 12.61 15.73 -22.57
CA VAL A 356 13.64 14.86 -21.98
C VAL A 356 14.16 15.50 -20.71
N THR A 357 14.16 14.75 -19.61
CA THR A 357 14.69 15.20 -18.32
C THR A 357 15.63 14.17 -17.69
N LEU A 358 16.40 14.58 -16.67
CA LEU A 358 17.20 13.66 -15.85
C LEU A 358 16.33 12.86 -14.87
N ASP A 359 15.12 13.32 -14.58
CA ASP A 359 14.25 12.80 -13.53
C ASP A 359 13.29 11.74 -14.11
N ILE A 360 12.55 10.98 -13.29
CA ILE A 360 11.69 9.93 -13.85
C ILE A 360 10.60 10.53 -14.75
N GLN A 361 10.23 9.80 -15.80
CA GLN A 361 9.16 10.18 -16.74
C GLN A 361 8.52 8.92 -17.33
N SER A 362 7.29 9.04 -17.81
CA SER A 362 6.65 8.01 -18.63
C SER A 362 6.31 8.61 -19.98
N LEU A 363 6.11 7.81 -21.01
CA LEU A 363 5.61 8.26 -22.31
C LEU A 363 4.70 7.18 -22.88
N SER A 364 3.77 7.59 -23.74
CA SER A 364 2.95 6.65 -24.50
C SER A 364 3.82 5.66 -25.26
N LEU A 365 3.31 4.44 -25.43
CA LEU A 365 4.00 3.37 -26.16
C LEU A 365 3.99 3.65 -27.67
N ASN A 366 4.82 4.58 -28.12
CA ASN A 366 4.97 5.02 -29.52
C ASN A 366 6.42 5.44 -29.82
N GLY A 367 6.69 5.93 -31.03
CA GLY A 367 8.03 6.35 -31.47
C GLY A 367 8.47 7.75 -31.03
N ALA A 368 7.63 8.51 -30.31
CA ALA A 368 7.88 9.93 -30.03
C ALA A 368 9.14 10.15 -29.16
N TRP A 369 9.47 9.20 -28.29
CA TRP A 369 10.68 9.29 -27.47
C TRP A 369 11.95 9.32 -28.32
N LEU A 370 11.96 8.65 -29.48
CA LEU A 370 13.04 8.67 -30.47
C LEU A 370 12.99 9.91 -31.39
N ASN A 371 12.17 10.91 -31.09
CA ASN A 371 11.90 12.07 -31.94
C ASN A 371 11.36 11.68 -33.33
N LEU A 372 10.66 10.55 -33.43
CA LEU A 372 10.00 10.13 -34.67
C LEU A 372 8.64 10.84 -34.80
N PRO A 373 8.22 11.19 -36.03
CA PRO A 373 6.87 11.70 -36.28
C PRO A 373 5.82 10.61 -35.98
N SER A 374 4.56 11.00 -35.88
CA SER A 374 3.43 10.06 -35.80
C SER A 374 2.81 9.87 -37.19
N ALA A 375 2.55 8.62 -37.56
CA ALA A 375 1.73 8.23 -38.70
C ALA A 375 0.95 6.99 -38.31
N SER A 376 -0.34 6.90 -38.66
CA SER A 376 -1.23 5.79 -38.25
C SER A 376 -1.83 5.12 -39.47
N PHE A 377 -2.01 3.80 -39.39
CA PHE A 377 -2.64 3.04 -40.45
C PHE A 377 -4.13 3.39 -40.56
N ASP A 378 -4.63 3.47 -41.79
CA ASP A 378 -6.07 3.52 -42.03
C ASP A 378 -6.72 2.13 -41.86
N ASN A 379 -8.05 2.07 -41.99
CA ASN A 379 -8.81 0.83 -41.89
C ASN A 379 -8.45 -0.22 -42.95
N ASN A 380 -7.79 0.19 -44.04
CA ASN A 380 -7.32 -0.70 -45.10
C ASN A 380 -5.88 -1.18 -44.85
N GLY A 381 -5.28 -0.81 -43.72
CA GLY A 381 -3.91 -1.17 -43.35
C GLY A 381 -2.86 -0.38 -44.14
N THR A 382 -3.19 0.82 -44.64
CA THR A 382 -2.25 1.65 -45.42
C THR A 382 -1.92 2.95 -44.71
N LEU A 383 -0.72 3.48 -44.94
CA LEU A 383 -0.27 4.78 -44.42
C LEU A 383 -0.28 5.81 -45.53
N THR A 384 -0.88 6.97 -45.27
CA THR A 384 -0.79 8.12 -46.19
C THR A 384 0.16 9.15 -45.61
N VAL A 385 1.27 9.40 -46.31
CA VAL A 385 2.28 10.39 -45.92
C VAL A 385 2.46 11.39 -47.06
N GLY A 386 1.98 12.62 -46.87
CA GLY A 386 1.88 13.59 -47.96
C GLY A 386 0.99 13.06 -49.07
N ASN A 387 1.54 12.95 -50.30
CA ASN A 387 0.83 12.40 -51.46
C ASN A 387 1.16 10.92 -51.74
N ARG A 388 1.83 10.21 -50.83
CA ARG A 388 2.24 8.81 -51.01
C ARG A 388 1.39 7.89 -50.14
N THR A 389 1.02 6.74 -50.70
CA THR A 389 0.38 5.64 -49.98
C THR A 389 1.38 4.50 -49.83
N ILE A 390 1.61 4.06 -48.60
CA ILE A 390 2.55 3.00 -48.22
C ILE A 390 1.71 1.83 -47.72
N LYS A 391 1.85 0.67 -48.35
CA LYS A 391 1.09 -0.56 -48.04
C LYS A 391 1.95 -1.57 -47.31
N SER A 392 3.26 -1.59 -47.56
CA SER A 392 4.18 -2.53 -46.94
C SER A 392 5.58 -1.94 -46.70
N ALA A 393 6.42 -2.71 -46.01
CA ALA A 393 7.81 -2.32 -45.74
C ALA A 393 8.66 -2.18 -47.02
N GLU A 394 8.28 -2.84 -48.11
CA GLU A 394 8.94 -2.74 -49.42
C GLU A 394 8.68 -1.39 -50.11
N ASP A 395 7.54 -0.74 -49.84
CA ASP A 395 7.21 0.56 -50.41
C ASP A 395 8.07 1.68 -49.79
N ASP A 396 8.14 1.71 -48.45
CA ASP A 396 8.98 2.63 -47.68
C ASP A 396 9.18 2.12 -46.24
N LEU A 397 10.33 1.49 -45.98
CA LEU A 397 10.64 0.89 -44.69
C LEU A 397 10.61 1.89 -43.52
N TYR A 398 11.03 3.14 -43.74
CA TYR A 398 11.13 4.15 -42.68
C TYR A 398 9.74 4.54 -42.17
N TRP A 399 8.86 4.95 -43.09
CA TRP A 399 7.51 5.36 -42.75
C TRP A 399 6.63 4.19 -42.32
N TYR A 400 6.81 3.00 -42.93
CA TYR A 400 6.13 1.79 -42.48
C TYR A 400 6.47 1.45 -41.02
N SER A 401 7.75 1.57 -40.64
CA SER A 401 8.18 1.34 -39.25
C SER A 401 7.60 2.37 -38.27
N ILE A 402 7.50 3.65 -38.67
CA ILE A 402 6.83 4.68 -37.87
C ILE A 402 5.35 4.35 -37.65
N GLY A 403 4.67 3.87 -38.70
CA GLY A 403 3.30 3.36 -38.58
C GLY A 403 3.21 2.23 -37.57
N LEU A 404 4.13 1.26 -37.60
CA LEU A 404 4.13 0.17 -36.61
C LEU A 404 4.30 0.67 -35.17
N PHE A 405 5.09 1.73 -34.96
CA PHE A 405 5.23 2.36 -33.64
C PHE A 405 3.91 2.98 -33.14
N SER A 406 3.02 3.49 -34.00
CA SER A 406 1.72 4.01 -33.54
C SER A 406 0.77 2.91 -33.06
N GLU A 407 0.92 1.70 -33.58
CA GLU A 407 0.06 0.56 -33.23
C GLU A 407 0.45 -0.11 -31.92
N LEU A 408 1.68 0.11 -31.42
CA LEU A 408 2.19 -0.58 -30.23
C LEU A 408 1.27 -0.40 -29.03
N ASN A 409 0.83 0.84 -28.78
CA ASN A 409 -0.02 1.15 -27.64
C ASN A 409 -1.32 0.33 -27.68
N GLY A 410 -2.12 0.46 -28.74
CA GLY A 410 -3.37 -0.31 -28.81
C GLY A 410 -3.12 -1.82 -28.87
N ARG A 411 -1.96 -2.31 -29.36
CA ARG A 411 -1.64 -3.75 -29.32
C ARG A 411 -1.44 -4.22 -27.89
N CYS A 412 -0.81 -3.39 -27.07
CA CYS A 412 -0.60 -3.66 -25.66
C CYS A 412 -1.92 -3.57 -24.86
N LEU A 413 -2.77 -2.60 -25.19
CA LEU A 413 -4.12 -2.47 -24.62
C LEU A 413 -5.08 -3.59 -25.07
N GLY A 414 -4.73 -4.37 -26.10
CA GLY A 414 -5.62 -5.39 -26.66
C GLY A 414 -6.70 -4.85 -27.61
N GLN A 415 -6.44 -3.80 -28.38
CA GLN A 415 -7.42 -3.19 -29.30
C GLN A 415 -7.38 -3.72 -30.76
N TYR A 416 -6.45 -4.61 -31.13
CA TYR A 416 -6.13 -4.90 -32.55
C TYR A 416 -6.40 -6.31 -33.09
N ASN A 417 -7.05 -7.23 -32.37
CA ASN A 417 -7.35 -8.56 -32.93
C ASN A 417 -8.72 -9.14 -32.52
N ASP A 418 -9.25 -10.08 -33.31
CA ASP A 418 -10.56 -10.72 -33.03
C ASP A 418 -10.61 -11.44 -31.68
N ALA A 419 -9.47 -11.89 -31.15
CA ALA A 419 -9.39 -12.46 -29.80
C ALA A 419 -9.33 -11.38 -28.69
N SER A 420 -8.95 -10.14 -29.04
CA SER A 420 -8.87 -8.98 -28.16
C SER A 420 -10.18 -8.18 -28.15
N ILE A 421 -10.98 -8.32 -29.22
CA ILE A 421 -12.42 -7.99 -29.21
C ILE A 421 -13.20 -8.96 -28.30
N ARG A 422 -12.74 -10.22 -28.18
CA ARG A 422 -13.37 -11.26 -27.34
C ARG A 422 -12.87 -11.28 -25.88
N ASN A 423 -11.72 -10.69 -25.59
CA ASN A 423 -11.12 -10.70 -24.27
C ASN A 423 -11.06 -9.28 -23.70
N GLU A 424 -11.88 -9.02 -22.68
CA GLU A 424 -11.94 -7.77 -21.91
C GLU A 424 -10.71 -7.62 -20.99
N TYR A 425 -9.50 -7.49 -21.55
CA TYR A 425 -8.32 -7.19 -20.73
C TYR A 425 -8.17 -5.68 -20.53
N ASN A 426 -8.13 -5.26 -19.26
CA ASN A 426 -7.94 -3.86 -18.85
C ASN A 426 -6.47 -3.67 -18.43
N VAL A 427 -5.60 -3.51 -19.42
CA VAL A 427 -4.16 -3.31 -19.21
C VAL A 427 -3.76 -1.97 -19.82
N GLU A 428 -3.04 -1.16 -19.04
CA GLU A 428 -2.40 0.06 -19.46
C GLU A 428 -0.94 -0.16 -19.79
N CYS A 429 -0.41 0.53 -20.80
CA CYS A 429 0.97 0.39 -21.20
C CYS A 429 1.66 1.72 -21.45
N GLY A 430 2.97 1.76 -21.17
CA GLY A 430 3.79 2.93 -21.44
C GLY A 430 5.28 2.62 -21.39
N HIS A 431 6.07 3.53 -21.95
CA HIS A 431 7.51 3.54 -21.76
C HIS A 431 7.84 4.32 -20.50
N PHE A 432 8.43 3.66 -19.51
CA PHE A 432 8.93 4.30 -18.31
C PHE A 432 10.43 4.53 -18.41
N PHE A 433 10.87 5.76 -18.14
CA PHE A 433 12.27 6.11 -18.14
C PHE A 433 12.71 6.39 -16.70
N GLY A 434 13.71 5.64 -16.25
CA GLY A 434 14.24 5.77 -14.90
C GLY A 434 14.93 7.12 -14.65
N ALA A 435 15.25 7.39 -13.39
CA ALA A 435 16.05 8.55 -13.04
C ALA A 435 17.48 8.35 -13.52
N ALA A 436 18.06 9.40 -14.09
CA ALA A 436 19.37 9.35 -14.67
C ALA A 436 20.44 9.19 -13.59
N SER A 437 21.41 8.34 -13.87
CA SER A 437 22.57 8.07 -13.02
C SER A 437 23.83 8.61 -13.68
N ARG A 438 24.71 9.23 -12.89
CA ARG A 438 25.94 9.85 -13.37
C ARG A 438 26.94 8.76 -13.76
N VAL A 439 27.57 8.89 -14.94
CA VAL A 439 28.50 7.85 -15.49
C VAL A 439 29.94 8.33 -15.62
N ASP A 440 30.21 9.59 -15.36
CA ASP A 440 31.55 10.20 -15.41
C ASP A 440 32.29 10.21 -14.05
N GLY A 441 31.72 9.57 -13.02
CA GLY A 441 32.32 9.44 -11.70
C GLY A 441 32.16 10.64 -10.76
N GLY A 442 31.47 11.71 -11.17
CA GLY A 442 31.22 12.86 -10.28
C GLY A 442 30.04 12.67 -9.32
N ASN A 443 29.73 13.71 -8.52
CA ASN A 443 28.65 13.65 -7.54
C ASN A 443 27.27 13.56 -8.25
N PRO A 444 26.44 12.53 -7.97
CA PRO A 444 25.14 12.34 -8.62
C PRO A 444 24.07 13.34 -8.16
N LEU A 445 24.33 14.16 -7.14
CA LEU A 445 23.43 15.24 -6.70
C LEU A 445 23.68 16.55 -7.43
N PHE A 446 24.84 16.71 -8.07
CA PHE A 446 25.25 17.96 -8.68
C PHE A 446 25.20 17.86 -10.21
N LYS A 447 24.41 18.74 -10.82
CA LYS A 447 24.20 18.81 -12.28
C LYS A 447 25.26 19.75 -12.87
N GLU A 448 26.43 19.21 -13.18
CA GLU A 448 27.57 19.97 -13.71
C GLU A 448 27.48 20.14 -15.23
N ALA A 449 27.91 21.30 -15.74
CA ALA A 449 28.10 21.50 -17.17
C ALA A 449 29.08 20.46 -17.74
N GLY A 450 28.72 19.83 -18.86
CA GLY A 450 29.52 18.77 -19.48
C GLY A 450 29.44 17.41 -18.81
N SER A 451 28.72 17.27 -17.68
CA SER A 451 28.55 15.97 -17.03
C SER A 451 27.73 15.00 -17.86
N LYS A 452 28.05 13.71 -17.70
CA LYS A 452 27.43 12.61 -18.44
C LYS A 452 26.52 11.76 -17.55
N TRP A 453 25.35 11.45 -18.08
CA TRP A 453 24.30 10.73 -17.36
C TRP A 453 23.72 9.62 -18.23
N ARG A 454 23.39 8.49 -17.60
CA ARG A 454 22.70 7.37 -18.25
C ARG A 454 21.30 7.21 -17.67
N LYS A 455 20.31 7.01 -18.54
CA LYS A 455 18.90 6.86 -18.19
C LYS A 455 18.37 5.52 -18.74
N PRO A 456 17.91 4.59 -17.89
CA PRO A 456 17.35 3.33 -18.36
C PRO A 456 15.94 3.50 -18.92
N ILE A 457 15.57 2.66 -19.89
CA ILE A 457 14.27 2.67 -20.56
C ILE A 457 13.59 1.32 -20.36
N TYR A 458 12.37 1.35 -19.84
CA TYR A 458 11.54 0.18 -19.58
C TYR A 458 10.25 0.27 -20.37
N THR A 459 9.71 -0.88 -20.77
CA THR A 459 8.32 -1.00 -21.19
C THR A 459 7.53 -1.56 -20.03
N CYS A 460 6.50 -0.86 -19.58
CA CYS A 460 5.68 -1.26 -18.44
C CYS A 460 4.25 -1.51 -18.89
N ALA A 461 3.65 -2.54 -18.32
CA ALA A 461 2.23 -2.85 -18.41
C ALA A 461 1.63 -2.90 -17.00
N GLY A 462 0.44 -2.36 -16.81
CA GLY A 462 -0.21 -2.24 -15.52
C GLY A 462 -1.71 -2.52 -15.58
N ALA A 463 -2.23 -3.21 -14.57
CA ALA A 463 -3.66 -3.39 -14.33
C ALA A 463 -3.98 -3.06 -12.87
N VAL A 464 -5.25 -2.90 -12.55
CA VAL A 464 -5.68 -2.69 -11.16
C VAL A 464 -6.45 -3.91 -10.70
N LYS A 465 -6.08 -4.43 -9.53
CA LYS A 465 -6.65 -5.62 -8.93
C LYS A 465 -7.33 -5.26 -7.62
N SER A 466 -8.49 -5.86 -7.38
CA SER A 466 -9.23 -5.77 -6.13
C SER A 466 -9.34 -7.14 -5.49
N SER A 467 -9.24 -7.19 -4.16
CA SER A 467 -9.29 -8.42 -3.36
C SER A 467 -9.73 -8.12 -1.93
N VAL A 468 -9.90 -9.16 -1.11
CA VAL A 468 -10.12 -9.00 0.33
C VAL A 468 -8.86 -9.43 1.06
N LYS A 469 -8.35 -8.56 1.94
CA LYS A 469 -7.25 -8.89 2.85
C LYS A 469 -7.75 -8.94 4.29
N THR A 470 -7.23 -9.89 5.06
CA THR A 470 -7.44 -9.94 6.51
C THR A 470 -6.32 -9.14 7.18
N VAL A 471 -6.71 -8.11 7.92
CA VAL A 471 -5.82 -7.15 8.57
C VAL A 471 -5.96 -7.29 10.08
N SER A 472 -4.84 -7.60 10.75
CA SER A 472 -4.76 -7.64 12.21
C SER A 472 -4.31 -6.28 12.73
N PHE A 473 -5.16 -5.63 13.53
CA PHE A 473 -4.91 -4.35 14.16
C PHE A 473 -4.49 -4.52 15.61
N VAL A 474 -3.68 -3.59 16.10
CA VAL A 474 -3.36 -3.47 17.53
C VAL A 474 -3.46 -2.01 17.97
N MET A 475 -3.98 -1.81 19.18
CA MET A 475 -4.15 -0.48 19.80
C MET A 475 -3.63 -0.50 21.23
N ASN A 476 -2.93 0.56 21.66
CA ASN A 476 -2.30 0.68 22.98
C ASN A 476 -3.14 1.45 24.04
N GLY A 477 -4.43 1.14 24.12
CA GLY A 477 -5.33 1.54 25.23
C GLY A 477 -5.91 2.95 25.15
N THR A 478 -5.29 3.87 24.42
CA THR A 478 -5.91 5.14 24.03
C THR A 478 -6.78 4.92 22.80
N ALA A 479 -8.05 5.35 22.85
CA ALA A 479 -8.98 5.23 21.74
C ALA A 479 -8.81 6.39 20.73
N SER A 480 -7.67 6.43 20.04
CA SER A 480 -7.36 7.40 18.98
C SER A 480 -6.82 6.69 17.74
N LEU A 481 -6.72 7.40 16.60
CA LEU A 481 -6.10 6.82 15.40
C LEU A 481 -4.58 6.65 15.57
N GLU A 482 -3.93 7.55 16.29
CA GLU A 482 -2.47 7.54 16.51
C GLU A 482 -1.98 6.31 17.29
N SER A 483 -2.85 5.71 18.11
CA SER A 483 -2.59 4.47 18.83
C SER A 483 -2.85 3.20 18.03
N LEU A 484 -3.54 3.32 16.89
CA LEU A 484 -3.87 2.20 16.02
C LEU A 484 -2.69 1.88 15.10
N SER A 485 -2.33 0.61 15.02
CA SER A 485 -1.32 0.14 14.07
C SER A 485 -1.71 -1.19 13.47
N VAL A 486 -1.20 -1.46 12.26
CA VAL A 486 -1.39 -2.74 11.57
C VAL A 486 -0.26 -3.67 12.01
N LYS A 487 -0.62 -4.76 12.67
CA LYS A 487 0.32 -5.80 13.09
C LYS A 487 0.62 -6.76 11.95
N LYS A 488 -0.39 -7.10 11.15
CA LYS A 488 -0.31 -8.08 10.08
C LYS A 488 -1.34 -7.80 9.00
N MET A 489 -1.00 -8.09 7.75
CA MET A 489 -1.90 -7.97 6.60
C MET A 489 -1.60 -9.10 5.62
N GLU A 490 -2.61 -9.92 5.31
CA GLU A 490 -2.49 -11.07 4.42
C GLU A 490 -3.71 -11.20 3.51
N ASP A 491 -3.54 -11.84 2.35
CA ASP A 491 -4.67 -12.21 1.49
C ASP A 491 -5.63 -13.14 2.24
N LYS A 492 -6.93 -12.85 2.14
CA LYS A 492 -7.94 -13.65 2.81
C LYS A 492 -7.92 -15.08 2.27
N ARG A 493 -7.88 -16.05 3.19
CA ARG A 493 -7.95 -17.48 2.85
C ARG A 493 -9.40 -17.94 2.88
N TYR A 494 -9.82 -18.56 1.79
CA TYR A 494 -11.17 -19.10 1.63
C TYR A 494 -11.12 -20.63 1.76
N SER A 495 -12.12 -21.21 2.42
CA SER A 495 -12.17 -22.67 2.64
C SER A 495 -12.56 -23.42 1.37
N SER A 496 -13.38 -22.79 0.52
CA SER A 496 -13.87 -23.35 -0.74
C SER A 496 -14.13 -22.26 -1.78
N GLN A 497 -14.36 -22.66 -3.03
CA GLN A 497 -14.72 -21.74 -4.12
C GLN A 497 -16.07 -21.04 -3.89
N ASP A 498 -16.99 -21.67 -3.15
CA ASP A 498 -18.28 -21.07 -2.81
C ASP A 498 -18.16 -19.95 -1.77
N ASP A 499 -17.09 -19.97 -0.97
CA ASP A 499 -16.75 -18.92 -0.01
C ASP A 499 -16.10 -17.69 -0.68
N HIS A 500 -15.72 -17.80 -1.96
CA HIS A 500 -15.20 -16.65 -2.69
C HIS A 500 -16.25 -15.54 -2.80
N PRO A 501 -15.82 -14.26 -2.74
CA PRO A 501 -16.71 -13.14 -2.95
C PRO A 501 -17.36 -13.22 -4.33
N LEU A 502 -18.64 -12.85 -4.39
CA LEU A 502 -19.37 -12.70 -5.64
C LEU A 502 -19.13 -11.28 -6.16
N TRP A 503 -18.30 -11.17 -7.19
CA TRP A 503 -18.06 -9.90 -7.87
C TRP A 503 -19.15 -9.65 -8.89
N ALA A 504 -19.81 -8.51 -8.79
CA ALA A 504 -20.66 -7.96 -9.83
C ALA A 504 -19.85 -6.99 -10.67
N LEU A 505 -19.99 -7.09 -11.99
CA LEU A 505 -19.49 -6.13 -12.97
C LEU A 505 -20.68 -5.72 -13.81
N GLU A 506 -20.88 -4.42 -13.97
CA GLU A 506 -21.87 -3.91 -14.90
C GLU A 506 -21.58 -4.35 -16.33
N ASP A 507 -22.63 -4.77 -17.03
CA ASP A 507 -22.56 -5.05 -18.47
C ASP A 507 -22.31 -3.73 -19.22
N TRP A 508 -21.03 -3.43 -19.38
CA TRP A 508 -20.53 -2.20 -19.95
C TRP A 508 -20.00 -2.50 -21.34
N TRP A 509 -20.75 -2.08 -22.36
CA TRP A 509 -20.35 -2.27 -23.74
C TRP A 509 -19.09 -1.45 -24.04
N HIS A 510 -18.12 -2.10 -24.69
CA HIS A 510 -16.75 -1.67 -24.98
C HIS A 510 -16.53 -0.16 -25.31
N PRO A 511 -15.40 0.44 -24.89
CA PRO A 511 -15.11 1.87 -25.06
C PRO A 511 -14.72 2.19 -26.51
N GLY A 512 -15.40 3.16 -27.14
CA GLY A 512 -14.93 3.71 -28.41
C GLY A 512 -15.95 4.49 -29.23
N SER A 513 -17.25 4.20 -29.11
CA SER A 513 -18.25 4.79 -30.02
C SER A 513 -19.34 5.65 -29.36
N GLU A 514 -19.52 5.59 -28.03
CA GLU A 514 -20.66 6.26 -27.37
C GLU A 514 -20.28 7.33 -26.34
N GLY A 515 -18.98 7.60 -26.10
CA GLY A 515 -18.57 8.76 -25.31
C GLY A 515 -19.07 8.76 -23.86
N ALA A 516 -19.32 7.61 -23.22
CA ALA A 516 -19.68 7.57 -21.81
C ALA A 516 -18.48 7.94 -20.92
N PHE A 517 -18.62 9.01 -20.14
CA PHE A 517 -17.53 9.62 -19.34
C PHE A 517 -17.32 8.99 -17.95
N THR A 518 -18.14 8.01 -17.55
CA THR A 518 -18.07 7.34 -16.24
C THR A 518 -17.53 5.91 -16.37
N GLY A 519 -16.82 5.43 -15.34
CA GLY A 519 -16.40 4.04 -15.26
C GLY A 519 -17.58 3.08 -15.00
N PRO A 520 -17.47 1.81 -15.39
CA PRO A 520 -18.46 0.80 -15.05
C PRO A 520 -18.49 0.49 -13.55
N LEU A 521 -19.68 0.16 -13.04
CA LEU A 521 -19.83 -0.27 -11.65
C LEU A 521 -19.27 -1.68 -11.46
N TRP A 522 -18.54 -1.87 -10.37
CA TRP A 522 -17.97 -3.15 -9.98
C TRP A 522 -18.00 -3.30 -8.46
N GLY A 523 -17.91 -4.52 -7.93
CA GLY A 523 -17.76 -4.71 -6.48
C GLY A 523 -18.31 -6.02 -5.98
N ILE A 524 -18.13 -6.27 -4.68
CA ILE A 524 -18.64 -7.48 -4.03
C ILE A 524 -20.10 -7.25 -3.62
N VAL A 525 -20.97 -8.22 -3.95
CA VAL A 525 -22.41 -8.17 -3.67
C VAL A 525 -22.88 -9.43 -2.94
N ASP A 526 -24.03 -9.35 -2.29
CA ASP A 526 -24.69 -10.51 -1.69
C ASP A 526 -25.12 -11.52 -2.77
N ASN A 527 -25.09 -12.80 -2.43
CA ASN A 527 -25.48 -13.89 -3.31
C ASN A 527 -26.92 -13.77 -3.84
N SER A 528 -27.81 -13.08 -3.11
CA SER A 528 -29.19 -12.83 -3.54
C SER A 528 -29.31 -12.03 -4.84
N TYR A 529 -28.28 -11.28 -5.22
CA TYR A 529 -28.28 -10.46 -6.45
C TYR A 529 -27.70 -11.18 -7.66
N LYS A 530 -27.28 -12.44 -7.53
CA LYS A 530 -26.77 -13.21 -8.66
C LYS A 530 -27.83 -13.30 -9.76
N GLY A 531 -27.48 -12.85 -10.97
CA GLY A 531 -28.38 -12.87 -12.13
C GLY A 531 -29.23 -11.61 -12.29
N THR A 532 -28.95 -10.54 -11.55
CA THR A 532 -29.53 -9.22 -11.83
C THR A 532 -29.25 -8.82 -13.29
N PRO A 533 -30.29 -8.48 -14.10
CA PRO A 533 -30.11 -8.09 -15.49
C PRO A 533 -29.19 -6.87 -15.64
N GLY A 534 -28.34 -6.87 -16.67
CA GLY A 534 -27.37 -5.79 -16.93
C GLY A 534 -26.08 -5.87 -16.10
N TYR A 535 -25.84 -7.00 -15.43
CA TYR A 535 -24.60 -7.27 -14.67
C TYR A 535 -24.10 -8.69 -14.91
N ASN A 536 -22.79 -8.83 -15.00
CA ASN A 536 -22.05 -10.08 -15.03
C ASN A 536 -21.53 -10.41 -13.63
N PHE A 537 -21.50 -11.71 -13.30
CA PHE A 537 -21.17 -12.17 -11.95
C PHE A 537 -20.10 -13.26 -11.98
N THR A 538 -19.06 -13.08 -11.16
CA THR A 538 -17.92 -14.01 -11.08
C THR A 538 -17.56 -14.28 -9.62
N ARG A 539 -17.35 -15.56 -9.28
CA ARG A 539 -16.75 -15.95 -7.99
C ARG A 539 -15.25 -16.12 -8.12
N ALA A 540 -14.49 -15.27 -7.45
CA ALA A 540 -13.03 -15.31 -7.46
C ALA A 540 -12.46 -14.67 -6.19
N PRO A 541 -11.27 -15.10 -5.73
CA PRO A 541 -10.61 -14.47 -4.59
C PRO A 541 -10.17 -13.02 -4.87
N SER A 542 -10.00 -12.68 -6.14
CA SER A 542 -9.65 -11.34 -6.61
C SER A 542 -10.32 -11.03 -7.95
N PHE A 543 -10.41 -9.75 -8.28
CA PHE A 543 -11.06 -9.25 -9.47
C PHE A 543 -10.24 -8.11 -10.10
N TYR A 544 -9.91 -8.21 -11.38
CA TYR A 544 -9.27 -7.11 -12.10
C TYR A 544 -10.31 -6.07 -12.46
N LEU A 545 -10.01 -4.82 -12.14
CA LEU A 545 -10.96 -3.73 -12.31
C LEU A 545 -11.14 -3.42 -13.80
N PRO A 546 -12.38 -3.11 -14.20
CA PRO A 546 -12.68 -2.71 -15.55
C PRO A 546 -11.99 -1.40 -15.91
N TYR A 547 -11.77 -1.23 -17.21
CA TYR A 547 -11.31 0.02 -17.80
C TYR A 547 -12.22 1.19 -17.40
N SER A 548 -11.62 2.33 -17.02
CA SER A 548 -12.33 3.58 -16.74
C SER A 548 -11.68 4.76 -17.46
N TYR A 549 -12.44 5.83 -17.68
CA TYR A 549 -12.03 7.01 -18.43
C TYR A 549 -10.68 7.61 -17.98
N TYR A 550 -9.79 7.91 -18.94
CA TYR A 550 -8.43 8.39 -18.69
C TYR A 550 -8.30 9.85 -18.24
N SER A 551 -9.34 10.67 -18.35
CA SER A 551 -9.20 12.09 -18.04
C SER A 551 -9.46 12.33 -16.56
N LEU A 552 -8.50 12.03 -15.71
CA LEU A 552 -8.44 12.67 -14.40
C LEU A 552 -7.71 13.99 -14.63
N THR A 553 -8.36 15.15 -14.62
CA THR A 553 -7.72 16.49 -14.65
C THR A 553 -8.18 17.33 -13.45
N LEU A 554 -7.33 18.19 -12.87
CA LEU A 554 -7.80 19.18 -11.86
C LEU A 554 -8.90 20.13 -12.37
N SER A 555 -9.17 20.12 -13.68
CA SER A 555 -10.18 20.93 -14.33
C SER A 555 -11.59 20.36 -14.21
N SER A 556 -12.51 21.24 -13.81
CA SER A 556 -13.96 21.01 -13.86
C SER A 556 -14.53 21.02 -15.28
N SER A 557 -13.75 21.01 -16.35
CA SER A 557 -14.28 20.88 -17.72
C SER A 557 -13.96 19.55 -18.39
N THR A 558 -12.95 18.82 -17.93
CA THR A 558 -12.41 17.67 -18.69
C THR A 558 -12.27 16.36 -17.93
N GLY A 559 -12.40 16.32 -16.60
CA GLY A 559 -12.46 15.04 -15.89
C GLY A 559 -13.86 14.60 -15.47
N PRO A 560 -14.00 13.44 -14.78
CA PRO A 560 -15.30 12.79 -14.53
C PRO A 560 -16.41 13.77 -14.14
N LEU A 561 -17.63 13.55 -14.59
CA LEU A 561 -18.73 14.46 -14.23
C LEU A 561 -19.45 14.01 -12.95
N ASP A 562 -19.18 12.80 -12.48
CA ASP A 562 -19.83 12.16 -11.34
C ASP A 562 -19.02 12.23 -10.02
N ASN A 563 -19.58 11.63 -8.97
CA ASN A 563 -18.92 11.43 -7.68
C ASN A 563 -18.63 9.96 -7.33
N LEU A 564 -18.40 9.11 -8.33
CA LEU A 564 -18.10 7.68 -8.15
C LEU A 564 -16.61 7.40 -8.15
N ALA A 565 -15.95 7.68 -7.03
CA ALA A 565 -14.50 7.50 -6.91
C ALA A 565 -14.06 6.05 -7.11
N GLY A 566 -14.80 5.09 -6.56
CA GLY A 566 -14.49 3.66 -6.74
C GLY A 566 -14.53 3.21 -8.21
N ALA A 567 -15.39 3.81 -9.04
CA ALA A 567 -15.49 3.46 -10.46
C ALA A 567 -14.37 4.09 -11.30
N SER A 568 -14.00 5.34 -11.00
CA SER A 568 -13.15 6.14 -11.88
C SER A 568 -11.69 6.26 -11.44
N MET A 569 -11.41 6.31 -10.14
CA MET A 569 -10.06 6.62 -9.65
C MET A 569 -9.04 5.50 -9.85
N PRO A 570 -9.31 4.24 -9.46
CA PRO A 570 -8.27 3.22 -9.46
C PRO A 570 -7.62 3.04 -10.83
N TYR A 571 -8.44 2.87 -11.87
CA TYR A 571 -7.99 2.66 -13.23
C TYR A 571 -7.60 3.98 -13.94
N GLY A 572 -8.33 5.08 -13.70
CA GLY A 572 -7.98 6.38 -14.24
C GLY A 572 -6.57 6.85 -13.83
N ILE A 573 -6.15 6.59 -12.58
CA ILE A 573 -4.79 6.90 -12.12
C ILE A 573 -3.77 6.01 -12.83
N MET A 574 -4.06 4.72 -13.02
CA MET A 574 -3.17 3.81 -13.75
C MET A 574 -2.87 4.31 -15.16
N GLY A 575 -3.90 4.71 -15.91
CA GLY A 575 -3.72 5.24 -17.27
C GLY A 575 -2.90 6.53 -17.29
N LYS A 576 -3.18 7.48 -16.38
CA LYS A 576 -2.41 8.73 -16.29
C LYS A 576 -0.96 8.53 -15.85
N LEU A 577 -0.71 7.56 -14.98
CA LEU A 577 0.62 7.20 -14.48
C LEU A 577 1.53 6.72 -15.61
N LEU A 578 1.03 5.86 -16.50
CA LEU A 578 1.81 5.34 -17.63
C LEU A 578 1.88 6.31 -18.82
N LEU A 579 1.11 7.42 -18.81
CA LEU A 579 1.07 8.45 -19.86
C LEU A 579 1.67 9.82 -19.45
N ASN A 580 2.68 9.81 -18.58
CA ASN A 580 3.48 10.99 -18.16
C ASN A 580 2.79 12.07 -17.32
N SER A 581 1.49 11.97 -17.07
CA SER A 581 0.73 13.10 -16.51
C SER A 581 1.21 13.48 -15.10
N PHE A 582 1.56 12.49 -14.28
CA PHE A 582 2.11 12.69 -12.94
C PHE A 582 3.62 12.96 -12.88
N PHE A 583 4.31 13.04 -14.01
CA PHE A 583 5.75 13.31 -14.05
C PHE A 583 6.09 14.61 -14.78
N SER A 584 5.19 15.11 -15.63
CA SER A 584 5.38 16.38 -16.32
C SER A 584 5.65 17.52 -15.35
N ARG A 585 6.57 18.41 -15.73
CA ARG A 585 6.84 19.69 -15.06
C ARG A 585 6.05 20.85 -15.66
N PHE A 586 5.42 20.60 -16.80
CA PHE A 586 4.72 21.60 -17.60
C PHE A 586 3.21 21.54 -17.40
N SER A 587 2.74 20.61 -16.57
CA SER A 587 1.33 20.41 -16.27
C SER A 587 1.06 20.97 -14.89
N ASP A 588 0.33 22.08 -14.82
CA ASP A 588 -0.20 22.59 -13.54
C ASP A 588 -1.40 21.76 -13.06
N ASP A 589 -1.93 20.87 -13.93
CA ASP A 589 -3.05 19.99 -13.63
C ASP A 589 -2.71 18.85 -12.66
N TYR A 590 -1.45 18.61 -12.26
CA TYR A 590 -1.12 17.53 -11.33
C TYR A 590 0.07 17.87 -10.44
N ILE A 591 0.16 17.21 -9.29
CA ILE A 591 1.44 17.17 -8.56
C ILE A 591 2.42 16.29 -9.34
N SER A 592 3.62 16.83 -9.54
CA SER A 592 4.71 16.11 -10.20
C SER A 592 5.46 15.22 -9.22
N TYR A 593 5.41 13.91 -9.48
CA TYR A 593 6.21 12.89 -8.81
C TYR A 593 7.59 12.70 -9.45
N SER A 594 8.00 13.53 -10.41
CA SER A 594 9.29 13.36 -11.11
C SER A 594 10.52 13.32 -10.18
N GLY A 595 10.44 13.92 -8.99
CA GLY A 595 11.57 14.11 -8.09
C GLY A 595 12.46 15.30 -8.45
N ALA A 596 12.04 16.08 -9.45
CA ALA A 596 12.72 17.26 -9.97
C ALA A 596 12.96 18.37 -8.94
N SER A 597 11.95 18.62 -8.11
CA SER A 597 11.88 19.73 -7.14
C SER A 597 12.15 19.27 -5.71
N ASN A 598 12.41 17.98 -5.48
CA ASN A 598 12.65 17.41 -4.17
C ASN A 598 13.85 16.45 -4.22
N VAL A 599 14.97 16.86 -3.63
CA VAL A 599 16.23 16.11 -3.65
C VAL A 599 16.09 14.73 -2.99
N GLY A 600 15.32 14.63 -1.90
CA GLY A 600 15.06 13.36 -1.22
C GLY A 600 14.29 12.39 -2.12
N LEU A 601 13.24 12.90 -2.78
CA LEU A 601 12.42 12.12 -3.71
C LEU A 601 13.22 11.72 -4.96
N GLY A 602 13.98 12.63 -5.56
CA GLY A 602 14.86 12.34 -6.70
C GLY A 602 15.90 11.26 -6.39
N ASN A 603 16.46 11.25 -5.17
CA ASN A 603 17.36 10.19 -4.72
C ASN A 603 16.64 8.85 -4.51
N LYS A 604 15.44 8.86 -3.93
CA LYS A 604 14.59 7.66 -3.80
C LYS A 604 14.32 7.05 -5.17
N TRP A 605 13.96 7.86 -6.16
CA TRP A 605 13.71 7.42 -7.54
C TRP A 605 14.95 6.95 -8.27
N ARG A 606 16.11 7.58 -8.08
CA ARG A 606 17.36 7.07 -8.65
C ARG A 606 17.71 5.68 -8.13
N ASN A 607 17.34 5.35 -6.89
CA ASN A 607 17.51 4.00 -6.36
C ASN A 607 16.44 3.04 -6.89
N LEU A 608 15.17 3.42 -6.82
CA LEU A 608 14.03 2.60 -7.22
C LEU A 608 13.75 2.59 -8.75
N SER A 609 14.71 2.97 -9.60
CA SER A 609 14.56 2.86 -11.06
C SER A 609 15.77 2.26 -11.76
N LYS A 610 16.65 1.61 -10.99
CA LYS A 610 17.86 0.92 -11.49
C LYS A 610 17.54 -0.40 -12.20
N THR A 611 16.48 -1.06 -11.79
CA THR A 611 16.03 -2.34 -12.36
C THR A 611 14.56 -2.26 -12.75
N ALA A 612 14.11 -3.24 -13.53
CA ALA A 612 12.72 -3.32 -13.95
C ALA A 612 11.76 -3.58 -12.76
N ASP A 613 12.14 -4.46 -11.84
CA ASP A 613 11.35 -4.76 -10.63
C ASP A 613 11.25 -3.54 -9.70
N ASP A 614 12.35 -2.80 -9.55
CA ASP A 614 12.35 -1.54 -8.80
C ASP A 614 11.45 -0.50 -9.45
N ALA A 615 11.50 -0.36 -10.78
CA ALA A 615 10.63 0.56 -11.53
C ALA A 615 9.15 0.19 -11.36
N SER A 616 8.81 -1.10 -11.40
CA SER A 616 7.47 -1.60 -11.08
C SER A 616 7.07 -1.24 -9.66
N LYS A 617 7.96 -1.42 -8.67
CA LYS A 617 7.71 -1.02 -7.27
C LYS A 617 7.47 0.48 -7.16
N LEU A 618 8.32 1.30 -7.78
CA LEU A 618 8.21 2.76 -7.80
C LEU A 618 6.83 3.22 -8.30
N LEU A 619 6.38 2.68 -9.43
CA LEU A 619 5.09 3.05 -10.02
C LEU A 619 3.92 2.67 -9.10
N ARG A 620 3.99 1.49 -8.45
CA ARG A 620 2.98 1.06 -7.47
C ARG A 620 2.88 2.00 -6.27
N LEU A 621 4.02 2.48 -5.76
CA LEU A 621 4.04 3.44 -4.64
C LEU A 621 3.44 4.79 -5.03
N ILE A 622 3.72 5.29 -6.23
CA ILE A 622 3.16 6.56 -6.73
C ILE A 622 1.65 6.45 -6.91
N TRP A 623 1.17 5.37 -7.52
CA TRP A 623 -0.26 5.10 -7.64
C TRP A 623 -0.96 5.10 -6.27
N THR A 624 -0.32 4.47 -5.27
CA THR A 624 -0.85 4.35 -3.90
C THR A 624 -0.96 5.71 -3.21
N ASP A 625 0.06 6.56 -3.35
CA ASP A 625 0.06 7.92 -2.79
C ASP A 625 -1.05 8.80 -3.38
N ILE A 626 -1.24 8.72 -4.69
CA ILE A 626 -2.28 9.48 -5.40
C ILE A 626 -3.67 8.99 -4.97
N MET A 627 -3.87 7.68 -4.89
CA MET A 627 -5.12 7.09 -4.38
C MET A 627 -5.40 7.53 -2.95
N ALA A 628 -4.43 7.42 -2.04
CA ALA A 628 -4.60 7.82 -0.65
C ALA A 628 -4.96 9.31 -0.52
N SER A 629 -4.33 10.17 -1.32
CA SER A 629 -4.55 11.62 -1.33
C SER A 629 -5.92 12.06 -1.83
N ASN A 630 -6.62 11.21 -2.59
CA ASN A 630 -7.84 11.63 -3.30
C ASN A 630 -9.07 10.78 -2.99
N THR A 631 -8.89 9.61 -2.39
CA THR A 631 -9.98 8.72 -1.99
C THR A 631 -10.08 8.56 -0.49
N VAL A 632 -11.29 8.36 0.01
CA VAL A 632 -11.61 8.08 1.41
C VAL A 632 -12.61 6.94 1.49
N GLY A 633 -12.37 5.97 2.36
CA GLY A 633 -13.31 4.90 2.67
C GLY A 633 -14.27 5.31 3.78
N THR A 634 -15.58 5.17 3.55
CA THR A 634 -16.61 5.55 4.52
C THR A 634 -17.21 4.40 5.32
N ASN A 635 -16.92 3.15 4.95
CA ASN A 635 -17.46 1.98 5.65
C ASN A 635 -16.91 1.88 7.09
N MET A 636 -17.79 1.90 8.08
CA MET A 636 -17.44 1.79 9.51
C MET A 636 -17.71 0.37 10.04
N ARG A 637 -16.99 0.01 11.11
CA ARG A 637 -17.32 -1.17 11.90
C ARG A 637 -18.45 -0.86 12.88
N GLU A 638 -19.69 -1.18 12.54
CA GLU A 638 -20.86 -0.89 13.39
C GLU A 638 -21.26 -2.00 14.37
N ARG A 639 -20.52 -3.12 14.46
CA ARG A 639 -20.92 -4.25 15.32
C ARG A 639 -19.91 -4.58 16.44
N PRO A 640 -20.39 -4.88 17.66
CA PRO A 640 -19.56 -5.48 18.69
C PRO A 640 -19.05 -6.84 18.20
N MET A 641 -17.76 -7.12 18.41
CA MET A 641 -17.15 -8.40 18.04
C MET A 641 -17.24 -9.41 19.17
N SER A 642 -17.78 -10.60 18.94
CA SER A 642 -17.28 -11.77 19.67
C SER A 642 -16.13 -12.39 18.87
N GLY A 643 -14.88 -12.35 19.37
CA GLY A 643 -13.72 -12.80 18.61
C GLY A 643 -12.53 -13.21 19.49
N LYS A 644 -12.19 -14.51 19.39
CA LYS A 644 -11.24 -15.33 20.19
C LYS A 644 -9.94 -14.67 20.62
#